data_AF-A0A1M5SG46-F1
#
_entry.id   AF-A0A1M5SG46-F1
#
_cell.length_a   1.000
_cell.length_b   1.000
_cell.length_c   1.000
_cell.angle_alpha   90.00
_cell.angle_beta   90.00
_cell.angle_gamma   90.00
#
_symmetry.space_group_name_H-M   'P 1'
#
loop_
_entity.id
_entity.type
_entity.pdbx_description
1 polymer ?
#
loop_
_entity_poly.entity_id
_entity_poly.type
_entity_poly.pdbx_seq_one_letter_code
_entity_poly.pdbx_strand_id
1 'polypeptide(L)'
;MGISAFASLSFGLMGGCSDSSVDANTAEVLGQGGIEAGTQSLCGDLISLFDETSNTTYCFDANNQLQYFVDAAGNTTNATIGDATQTTPSGDPSIENPSPDIPATNVCVDPVDGTVAINTVISSADGSTYMYDANCNKIILTQPTAGTPSTDTNPIEGTDTPASSTSVAENPVGAASSSSTGIAVSSGSYESASNGNSPTITYATSGATLTNDNGCVTVNGGEVEITCAGEYEFSGSYKGADAQIRVNSPKADSGVYLNLRGLTLENTADAPIYVQQASKTFVVAKSETVNTLSDGSTRTKAHTYVNNSGVTKTDTTNAAIYSKDDMTFKGTGTLNVTGNYNNGIQSSNDLRFRGETIINVTAKNNGIKGKGLVDVEKGNITITATSGDGIKSDECTVNGSDTTITEGKGIVSIKGGSINIIKAGDDGIQAFNYVMISDSVSVPSIKVNSTGKGIVSENHVYINGGENTITSGDDGVHSNLNIDFNGGFTTITAKGNDGVHADSTLRITNGTVYVKDSYEGLEAWYITISGGVTDVYGSDDGWNAAGGNDGSGNSTQTGGNNWGNRPGGFGGGMGGMGSSSGHLTVTGGVHYVKTGSGDTDGIDSNGELTISGGVVVVECQISGGMGGSFDSDGTATLTTKTLLGFSKSKSEAGTSYNVSFNTNGYYGNSSIAFKPTTSGSYIQGTSQVSTISNINSYSKNVTFPNGSTVYYN
;
A
#
# COMPACT_ATOMS: atom_id res chain seq x y z
N MET A 1 -8.45 -24.72 48.81
CA MET A 1 -7.98 -24.89 47.42
C MET A 1 -9.16 -24.63 46.51
N GLY A 2 -9.10 -23.60 45.67
CA GLY A 2 -10.17 -23.19 44.77
C GLY A 2 -9.79 -21.86 44.14
N ILE A 3 -9.02 -21.93 43.05
CA ILE A 3 -8.53 -20.76 42.31
C ILE A 3 -9.56 -20.47 41.22
N SER A 4 -10.15 -19.28 41.26
CA SER A 4 -10.98 -18.71 40.20
C SER A 4 -10.07 -18.10 39.15
N ALA A 5 -10.04 -18.66 37.94
CA ALA A 5 -9.43 -18.04 36.78
C ALA A 5 -10.42 -17.04 36.16
N PHE A 6 -10.12 -15.75 36.30
CA PHE A 6 -10.73 -14.70 35.47
C PHE A 6 -10.00 -14.72 34.12
N ALA A 7 -10.64 -15.27 33.10
CA ALA A 7 -10.26 -15.03 31.71
C ALA A 7 -10.67 -13.58 31.38
N SER A 8 -9.69 -12.72 31.11
CA SER A 8 -9.93 -11.42 30.51
C SER A 8 -10.23 -11.64 29.04
N LEU A 9 -11.49 -11.45 28.66
CA LEU A 9 -11.90 -11.28 27.27
C LEU A 9 -11.35 -9.92 26.82
N SER A 10 -10.27 -9.93 26.05
CA SER A 10 -9.86 -8.78 25.25
C SER A 10 -10.91 -8.58 24.17
N PHE A 11 -11.68 -7.50 24.27
CA PHE A 11 -12.51 -7.01 23.18
C PHE A 11 -11.59 -6.64 22.02
N GLY A 12 -11.61 -7.42 20.93
CA GLY A 12 -11.25 -6.91 19.63
C GLY A 12 -12.28 -5.83 19.28
N LEU A 13 -11.88 -4.57 19.36
CA LEU A 13 -12.66 -3.50 18.76
C LEU A 13 -12.60 -3.70 17.24
N MET A 14 -13.77 -3.71 16.61
CA MET A 14 -13.94 -3.54 15.17
C MET A 14 -13.07 -2.37 14.65
N GLY A 15 -12.65 -2.41 13.39
CA GLY A 15 -11.84 -1.41 12.66
C GLY A 15 -12.44 -0.01 12.53
N GLY A 16 -12.97 0.53 13.63
CA GLY A 16 -13.35 1.93 13.77
C GLY A 16 -12.17 2.77 14.26
N CYS A 17 -12.31 4.08 14.12
CA CYS A 17 -11.29 5.04 14.55
C CYS A 17 -10.89 4.77 16.00
N SER A 18 -9.63 4.45 16.24
CA SER A 18 -9.20 4.25 17.62
C SER A 18 -9.13 5.60 18.33
N ASP A 19 -9.79 5.73 19.48
CA ASP A 19 -9.53 6.87 20.32
C ASP A 19 -8.15 6.70 20.98
N SER A 20 -7.31 7.73 20.82
CA SER A 20 -5.99 7.81 21.44
C SER A 20 -6.07 8.32 22.88
N SER A 21 -7.22 8.85 23.29
CA SER A 21 -7.57 9.16 24.68
C SER A 21 -8.52 8.09 25.20
N VAL A 22 -8.25 7.58 26.39
CA VAL A 22 -9.23 6.76 27.12
C VAL A 22 -10.30 7.70 27.70
N ASP A 23 -11.18 8.28 26.89
CA ASP A 23 -12.29 9.12 27.38
C ASP A 23 -13.64 8.43 27.15
N ALA A 24 -14.14 7.81 28.21
CA ALA A 24 -15.55 7.51 28.36
C ALA A 24 -16.33 8.83 28.53
N ASN A 25 -17.42 8.95 27.74
CA ASN A 25 -18.56 9.86 27.89
C ASN A 25 -18.51 11.30 27.34
N THR A 26 -19.66 11.61 26.73
CA THR A 26 -20.33 12.89 26.41
C THR A 26 -20.08 13.56 25.06
N ALA A 27 -21.16 13.57 24.29
CA ALA A 27 -21.43 14.41 23.13
C ALA A 27 -21.58 15.89 23.51
N GLU A 28 -21.13 16.81 22.65
CA GLU A 28 -21.98 17.85 22.03
C GLU A 28 -21.19 18.88 21.18
N VAL A 29 -21.81 19.19 20.03
CA VAL A 29 -21.98 20.49 19.35
C VAL A 29 -20.80 21.14 18.59
N LEU A 30 -21.11 21.32 17.30
CA LEU A 30 -20.39 21.96 16.21
C LEU A 30 -20.09 23.46 16.43
N GLY A 31 -18.90 23.88 16.01
CA GLY A 31 -18.55 25.28 15.75
C GLY A 31 -17.63 25.34 14.53
N GLN A 32 -18.11 25.98 13.45
CA GLN A 32 -17.39 26.20 12.18
C GLN A 32 -16.20 27.16 12.34
N GLY A 33 -15.16 26.93 11.53
CA GLY A 33 -14.32 27.99 10.97
C GLY A 33 -12.81 27.74 11.01
N GLY A 34 -12.18 27.69 9.83
CA GLY A 34 -10.73 27.88 9.64
C GLY A 34 -10.06 26.84 8.76
N ILE A 35 -9.74 27.23 7.52
CA ILE A 35 -9.03 26.45 6.48
C ILE A 35 -7.52 26.76 6.57
N GLU A 36 -6.68 25.78 6.20
CA GLU A 36 -5.30 25.83 5.65
C GLU A 36 -4.36 24.82 6.38
N ALA A 37 -3.46 24.06 5.75
CA ALA A 37 -3.19 23.68 4.36
C ALA A 37 -2.25 22.44 4.43
N GLY A 38 -2.51 21.38 3.65
CA GLY A 38 -1.68 20.16 3.65
C GLY A 38 -1.98 19.28 2.43
N THR A 39 -1.14 19.39 1.40
CA THR A 39 -1.02 18.58 0.17
C THR A 39 -2.23 17.78 -0.27
N GLN A 40 -3.16 18.48 -0.92
CA GLN A 40 -4.22 17.92 -1.73
C GLN A 40 -3.64 17.19 -2.95
N SER A 41 -4.36 16.16 -3.45
CA SER A 41 -4.35 15.86 -4.89
C SER A 41 -4.52 17.18 -5.64
N LEU A 42 -3.61 17.53 -6.55
CA LEU A 42 -3.64 18.84 -7.22
C LEU A 42 -4.99 19.13 -7.87
N CYS A 43 -5.75 18.09 -8.24
CA CYS A 43 -7.05 18.19 -8.86
C CYS A 43 -8.23 17.78 -7.94
N GLY A 44 -7.99 17.38 -6.69
CA GLY A 44 -9.03 16.76 -5.85
C GLY A 44 -9.64 15.53 -6.52
N ASP A 45 -10.96 15.52 -6.68
CA ASP A 45 -11.76 14.48 -7.36
C ASP A 45 -11.87 14.66 -8.90
N LEU A 46 -11.24 15.70 -9.46
CA LEU A 46 -11.29 16.00 -10.89
C LEU A 46 -10.30 15.13 -11.68
N ILE A 47 -10.58 14.93 -12.96
CA ILE A 47 -9.69 14.24 -13.90
C ILE A 47 -8.43 15.09 -14.08
N SER A 48 -7.27 14.53 -13.76
CA SER A 48 -5.98 15.19 -13.90
C SER A 48 -5.30 14.78 -15.21
N LEU A 49 -4.90 15.77 -16.02
CA LEU A 49 -4.05 15.56 -17.20
C LEU A 49 -2.90 16.56 -17.19
N PHE A 50 -1.78 16.19 -17.81
CA PHE A 50 -0.50 16.88 -17.67
C PHE A 50 0.05 17.34 -19.03
N ASP A 51 0.44 18.62 -19.11
CA ASP A 51 1.27 19.13 -20.20
C ASP A 51 2.75 19.03 -19.82
N GLU A 52 3.46 18.10 -20.46
CA GLU A 52 4.88 17.87 -20.22
C GLU A 52 5.76 19.08 -20.63
N THR A 53 5.28 19.90 -21.58
CA THR A 53 6.05 21.04 -22.12
C THR A 53 6.14 22.16 -21.11
N SER A 54 5.03 22.46 -20.43
CA SER A 54 4.94 23.55 -19.46
C SER A 54 5.04 23.08 -18.01
N ASN A 55 5.05 21.76 -17.78
CA ASN A 55 4.95 21.14 -16.45
C ASN A 55 3.71 21.64 -15.68
N THR A 56 2.57 21.69 -16.38
CA THR A 56 1.28 22.17 -15.86
C THR A 56 0.29 21.02 -15.74
N THR A 57 -0.37 20.92 -14.59
CA THR A 57 -1.47 19.97 -14.36
C THR A 57 -2.81 20.64 -14.60
N TYR A 58 -3.64 20.07 -15.46
CA TYR A 58 -4.97 20.55 -15.81
C TYR A 58 -6.03 19.64 -15.20
N CYS A 59 -7.03 20.24 -14.54
CA CYS A 59 -8.04 19.53 -13.76
C CYS A 59 -9.43 19.71 -14.40
N PHE A 60 -10.03 18.61 -14.84
CA PHE A 60 -11.27 18.58 -15.60
C PHE A 60 -12.42 17.90 -14.83
N ASP A 61 -13.64 18.38 -15.04
CA ASP A 61 -14.82 17.70 -14.51
C ASP A 61 -15.14 16.41 -15.29
N ALA A 62 -16.15 15.67 -14.82
CA ALA A 62 -16.61 14.44 -15.47
C ALA A 62 -17.19 14.66 -16.89
N ASN A 63 -17.42 15.91 -17.30
CA ASN A 63 -17.85 16.28 -18.66
C ASN A 63 -16.66 16.76 -19.51
N ASN A 64 -15.43 16.50 -19.08
CA ASN A 64 -14.18 16.91 -19.72
C ASN A 64 -14.00 18.43 -19.83
N GLN A 65 -14.67 19.23 -19.00
CA GLN A 65 -14.50 20.69 -18.98
C GLN A 65 -13.44 21.10 -17.97
N LEU A 66 -12.49 21.94 -18.38
CA LEU A 66 -11.43 22.44 -17.52
C LEU A 66 -12.02 23.31 -16.40
N GLN A 67 -11.68 22.97 -15.15
CA GLN A 67 -12.10 23.72 -13.96
C GLN A 67 -11.00 24.68 -13.51
N TYR A 68 -9.76 24.18 -13.46
CA TYR A 68 -8.58 24.96 -13.10
C TYR A 68 -7.31 24.22 -13.53
N PHE A 69 -6.18 24.91 -13.49
CA PHE A 69 -4.87 24.32 -13.72
C PHE A 69 -3.86 24.79 -12.68
N VAL A 70 -2.85 23.95 -12.43
CA VAL A 70 -1.76 24.20 -11.50
C VAL A 70 -0.46 24.26 -12.29
N ASP A 71 0.21 25.41 -12.27
CA ASP A 71 1.48 25.60 -12.99
C ASP A 71 2.66 24.90 -12.31
N ALA A 72 3.82 24.91 -12.97
CA ALA A 72 5.07 24.31 -12.47
C ALA A 72 5.54 24.88 -11.11
N ALA A 73 5.07 26.07 -10.73
CA ALA A 73 5.38 26.70 -9.45
C ALA A 73 4.34 26.38 -8.36
N GLY A 74 3.30 25.60 -8.70
CA GLY A 74 2.23 25.23 -7.79
C GLY A 74 1.10 26.25 -7.69
N ASN A 75 1.03 27.25 -8.58
CA ASN A 75 -0.04 28.25 -8.56
C ASN A 75 -1.29 27.72 -9.26
N THR A 76 -2.43 27.80 -8.57
CA THR A 76 -3.74 27.41 -9.12
C THR A 76 -4.41 28.58 -9.83
N THR A 77 -4.84 28.38 -11.07
CA THR A 77 -5.62 29.36 -11.85
C THR A 77 -6.95 28.74 -12.28
N ASN A 78 -8.07 29.36 -11.89
CA ASN A 78 -9.41 28.90 -12.28
C ASN A 78 -9.68 29.18 -13.76
N ALA A 79 -10.23 28.19 -14.46
CA ALA A 79 -10.69 28.36 -15.83
C ALA A 79 -12.01 29.16 -15.81
N THR A 80 -11.97 30.40 -16.29
CA THR A 80 -13.19 31.21 -16.42
C THR A 80 -13.79 30.90 -17.79
N ILE A 81 -14.91 30.19 -17.83
CA ILE A 81 -15.72 30.09 -19.05
C ILE A 81 -16.43 31.43 -19.23
N GLY A 82 -15.79 32.36 -19.93
CA GLY A 82 -16.37 33.66 -20.24
C GLY A 82 -15.33 34.71 -20.59
N ASP A 83 -15.33 35.09 -21.87
CA ASP A 83 -14.63 36.23 -22.49
C ASP A 83 -13.17 36.00 -22.95
N ALA A 84 -12.97 34.98 -23.78
CA ALA A 84 -11.86 34.96 -24.72
C ALA A 84 -12.16 35.97 -25.85
N THR A 85 -11.72 37.22 -25.68
CA THR A 85 -11.68 38.17 -26.80
C THR A 85 -10.57 37.72 -27.75
N GLN A 86 -10.96 37.33 -28.96
CA GLN A 86 -10.03 36.97 -30.03
C GLN A 86 -9.10 38.17 -30.30
N THR A 87 -7.81 38.05 -29.97
CA THR A 87 -6.78 38.86 -30.64
C THR A 87 -6.14 37.97 -31.70
N THR A 88 -6.45 38.28 -32.97
CA THR A 88 -5.80 37.63 -34.11
C THR A 88 -4.32 38.02 -34.15
N PRO A 89 -3.38 37.07 -34.27
CA PRO A 89 -2.01 37.38 -34.65
C PRO A 89 -2.02 38.01 -36.05
N SER A 90 -1.39 39.19 -36.17
CA SER A 90 -1.32 39.95 -37.42
C SER A 90 -0.54 39.19 -38.50
N GLY A 91 -1.17 38.94 -39.65
CA GLY A 91 -0.46 38.25 -40.74
C GLY A 91 -1.20 37.90 -42.03
N ASP A 92 -2.26 38.59 -42.46
CA ASP A 92 -2.73 38.49 -43.86
C ASP A 92 -3.60 39.70 -44.26
N PRO A 93 -3.22 40.54 -45.25
CA PRO A 93 -4.00 41.69 -45.68
C PRO A 93 -5.08 41.37 -46.72
N SER A 94 -5.51 40.11 -46.91
CA SER A 94 -6.37 39.73 -48.05
C SER A 94 -7.80 39.25 -47.75
N ILE A 95 -8.33 39.42 -46.53
CA ILE A 95 -9.74 39.04 -46.25
C ILE A 95 -10.62 40.26 -46.02
N GLU A 96 -11.51 40.52 -46.98
CA GLU A 96 -12.64 41.44 -46.86
C GLU A 96 -13.63 40.97 -45.78
N ASN A 97 -14.02 41.92 -44.95
CA ASN A 97 -14.87 41.83 -43.77
C ASN A 97 -16.29 41.27 -44.04
N PRO A 98 -16.77 40.25 -43.28
CA PRO A 98 -18.20 39.99 -43.14
C PRO A 98 -18.72 40.33 -41.73
N SER A 99 -19.71 41.22 -41.71
CA SER A 99 -20.86 41.38 -40.79
C SER A 99 -20.68 41.30 -39.25
N PRO A 100 -21.17 42.30 -38.49
CA PRO A 100 -21.21 42.27 -37.03
C PRO A 100 -22.47 41.52 -36.55
N ASP A 101 -22.36 40.23 -36.29
CA ASP A 101 -23.22 39.45 -35.37
C ASP A 101 -22.79 37.96 -35.41
N ILE A 102 -21.58 37.66 -34.93
CA ILE A 102 -21.19 36.28 -34.60
C ILE A 102 -20.96 36.26 -33.09
N PRO A 103 -21.76 35.50 -32.30
CA PRO A 103 -21.48 35.32 -30.88
C PRO A 103 -20.07 34.75 -30.73
N ALA A 104 -19.29 35.23 -29.75
CA ALA A 104 -17.98 34.67 -29.45
C ALA A 104 -18.12 33.15 -29.31
N THR A 105 -17.66 32.40 -30.32
CA THR A 105 -17.80 30.96 -30.33
C THR A 105 -16.58 30.41 -29.60
N ASN A 106 -16.82 29.68 -28.50
CA ASN A 106 -15.81 29.02 -27.67
C ASN A 106 -15.17 27.82 -28.41
N VAL A 107 -14.74 28.02 -29.65
CA VAL A 107 -14.26 26.96 -30.53
C VAL A 107 -13.01 27.40 -31.30
N CYS A 108 -12.11 26.46 -31.54
CA CYS A 108 -10.94 26.59 -32.39
C CYS A 108 -11.05 25.63 -33.58
N VAL A 109 -10.25 25.85 -34.62
CA VAL A 109 -10.21 24.95 -35.79
C VAL A 109 -8.98 24.07 -35.67
N ASP A 110 -9.21 22.77 -35.43
CA ASP A 110 -8.20 21.73 -35.51
C ASP A 110 -8.09 21.19 -36.95
N PRO A 111 -6.88 21.04 -37.52
CA PRO A 111 -6.69 20.54 -38.88
C PRO A 111 -7.20 19.11 -39.14
N VAL A 112 -7.34 18.30 -38.08
CA VAL A 112 -7.75 16.89 -38.15
C VAL A 112 -9.20 16.74 -37.68
N ASP A 113 -9.53 17.33 -36.54
CA ASP A 113 -10.82 17.12 -35.86
C ASP A 113 -11.87 18.22 -36.18
N GLY A 114 -11.52 19.21 -37.00
CA GLY A 114 -12.42 20.28 -37.43
C GLY A 114 -12.66 21.32 -36.33
N THR A 115 -13.90 21.80 -36.19
CA THR A 115 -14.23 22.80 -35.16
C THR A 115 -14.36 22.14 -33.79
N VAL A 116 -13.49 22.49 -32.84
CA VAL A 116 -13.40 21.88 -31.51
C VAL A 116 -13.58 22.92 -30.41
N ALA A 117 -14.17 22.55 -29.27
CA ALA A 117 -14.38 23.46 -28.15
C ALA A 117 -13.07 23.76 -27.39
N ILE A 118 -12.89 25.01 -26.96
CA ILE A 118 -11.78 25.38 -26.05
C ILE A 118 -12.02 24.81 -24.65
N ASN A 119 -10.95 24.63 -23.87
CA ASN A 119 -10.98 24.16 -22.48
C ASN A 119 -11.69 22.81 -22.27
N THR A 120 -11.77 22.00 -23.33
CA THR A 120 -12.39 20.67 -23.30
C THR A 120 -11.36 19.62 -23.70
N VAL A 121 -11.33 18.48 -23.01
CA VAL A 121 -10.49 17.35 -23.42
C VAL A 121 -11.01 16.75 -24.72
N ILE A 122 -10.13 16.63 -25.71
CA ILE A 122 -10.39 16.01 -27.01
C ILE A 122 -9.48 14.81 -27.16
N SER A 123 -10.08 13.65 -27.44
CA SER A 123 -9.37 12.42 -27.78
C SER A 123 -9.40 12.24 -29.30
N SER A 124 -8.26 12.37 -29.95
CA SER A 124 -8.16 12.21 -31.40
C SER A 124 -8.17 10.74 -31.81
N ALA A 125 -8.49 10.48 -33.07
CA ALA A 125 -8.51 9.14 -33.65
C ALA A 125 -7.12 8.45 -33.69
N ASP A 126 -6.03 9.23 -33.58
CA ASP A 126 -4.66 8.72 -33.49
C ASP A 126 -4.23 8.33 -32.06
N GLY A 127 -5.13 8.48 -31.07
CA GLY A 127 -4.88 8.16 -29.67
C GLY A 127 -4.28 9.30 -28.84
N SER A 128 -4.03 10.47 -29.44
CA SER A 128 -3.58 11.66 -28.69
C SER A 128 -4.73 12.31 -27.91
N THR A 129 -4.43 12.79 -26.70
CA THR A 129 -5.34 13.60 -25.88
C THR A 129 -4.85 15.04 -25.86
N TYR A 130 -5.71 16.02 -26.12
CA TYR A 130 -5.32 17.43 -26.17
C TYR A 130 -6.49 18.36 -25.80
N MET A 131 -6.20 19.65 -25.63
CA MET A 131 -7.22 20.71 -25.62
C MET A 131 -6.74 21.95 -26.36
N TYR A 132 -7.64 22.91 -26.58
CA TYR A 132 -7.29 24.26 -27.02
C TYR A 132 -7.51 25.27 -25.89
N ASP A 133 -6.55 26.16 -25.65
CA ASP A 133 -6.72 27.28 -24.71
C ASP A 133 -7.57 28.42 -25.30
N ALA A 134 -7.79 29.47 -24.50
CA ALA A 134 -8.54 30.66 -24.92
C ALA A 134 -7.92 31.42 -26.11
N ASN A 135 -6.65 31.18 -26.43
CA ASN A 135 -5.95 31.79 -27.56
C ASN A 135 -5.84 30.84 -28.77
N CYS A 136 -6.54 29.70 -28.74
CA CYS A 136 -6.43 28.63 -29.73
C CYS A 136 -5.02 28.03 -29.88
N ASN A 137 -4.25 27.98 -28.80
CA ASN A 137 -3.06 27.14 -28.75
C ASN A 137 -3.46 25.71 -28.41
N LYS A 138 -2.97 24.75 -29.20
CA LYS A 138 -3.16 23.31 -28.95
C LYS A 138 -2.21 22.87 -27.84
N ILE A 139 -2.76 22.32 -26.76
CA ILE A 139 -2.03 21.78 -25.61
C ILE A 139 -2.17 20.26 -25.64
N ILE A 140 -1.06 19.55 -25.80
CA ILE A 140 -1.06 18.08 -25.74
C ILE A 140 -1.06 17.66 -24.28
N LEU A 141 -1.96 16.74 -23.95
CA LEU A 141 -2.22 16.30 -22.60
C LEU A 141 -1.89 14.82 -22.48
N THR A 142 -1.19 14.47 -21.42
CA THR A 142 -0.84 13.10 -21.07
C THR A 142 -1.44 12.76 -19.72
N GLN A 143 -1.76 11.48 -19.49
CA GLN A 143 -1.93 11.01 -18.12
C GLN A 143 -0.55 11.11 -17.45
N PRO A 144 -0.44 11.63 -16.22
CA PRO A 144 0.85 11.77 -15.56
C PRO A 144 1.55 10.39 -15.48
N THR A 145 2.58 10.22 -16.29
CA THR A 145 3.36 9.00 -16.36
C THR A 145 4.24 8.89 -15.12
N ALA A 146 4.20 7.77 -14.41
CA ALA A 146 5.25 7.44 -13.46
C ALA A 146 6.57 7.36 -14.24
N GLY A 147 7.47 8.33 -14.01
CA GLY A 147 8.67 8.52 -14.82
C GLY A 147 9.55 7.27 -14.87
N THR A 148 9.89 6.84 -16.08
CA THR A 148 11.01 5.91 -16.34
C THR A 148 12.08 6.67 -17.15
N PRO A 149 13.39 6.49 -16.89
CA PRO A 149 14.43 7.25 -17.57
C PRO A 149 14.50 6.89 -19.06
N SER A 150 14.41 7.90 -19.92
CA SER A 150 14.67 7.80 -21.35
C SER A 150 16.14 7.42 -21.61
N THR A 151 16.33 6.35 -22.36
CA THR A 151 17.59 6.03 -23.04
C THR A 151 17.40 6.38 -24.50
N ASP A 152 18.27 7.22 -25.06
CA ASP A 152 18.34 7.40 -26.49
C ASP A 152 19.75 7.16 -27.05
N THR A 153 19.70 6.53 -28.21
CA THR A 153 20.66 5.73 -28.97
C THR A 153 21.59 6.63 -29.81
N ASN A 154 22.80 6.30 -30.30
CA ASN A 154 23.33 5.26 -31.22
C ASN A 154 24.69 5.85 -31.81
N PRO A 155 25.45 5.29 -32.80
CA PRO A 155 25.76 3.91 -33.23
C PRO A 155 27.25 3.67 -33.72
N ILE A 156 27.55 2.44 -34.20
CA ILE A 156 28.46 2.02 -35.33
C ILE A 156 29.75 1.18 -35.05
N GLU A 157 29.66 -0.08 -35.50
CA GLU A 157 30.57 -1.00 -36.25
C GLU A 157 32.06 -1.20 -35.87
N GLY A 158 32.65 -2.40 -35.94
CA GLY A 158 32.18 -3.70 -36.41
C GLY A 158 33.30 -4.77 -36.45
N THR A 159 32.88 -6.04 -36.61
CA THR A 159 33.62 -7.28 -36.99
C THR A 159 34.67 -7.81 -36.00
N ASP A 160 34.78 -9.11 -35.66
CA ASP A 160 34.42 -10.35 -36.34
C ASP A 160 34.27 -11.50 -35.30
N THR A 161 33.49 -12.55 -35.61
CA THR A 161 33.39 -13.82 -34.84
C THR A 161 34.45 -14.84 -35.34
N PRO A 162 34.74 -16.00 -34.69
CA PRO A 162 33.85 -16.81 -33.84
C PRO A 162 34.44 -17.55 -32.59
N ALA A 163 33.48 -18.00 -31.76
CA ALA A 163 33.39 -19.26 -30.99
C ALA A 163 34.18 -19.52 -29.68
N SER A 164 33.38 -19.48 -28.59
CA SER A 164 33.05 -20.58 -27.64
C SER A 164 33.92 -20.91 -26.41
N SER A 165 33.29 -20.61 -25.26
CA SER A 165 33.17 -21.37 -23.99
C SER A 165 34.36 -21.52 -23.04
N THR A 166 34.22 -21.02 -21.80
CA THR A 166 34.22 -21.82 -20.53
C THR A 166 34.10 -20.96 -19.25
N SER A 167 33.09 -21.28 -18.42
CA SER A 167 33.10 -21.66 -16.98
C SER A 167 33.79 -20.87 -15.84
N VAL A 168 33.08 -20.87 -14.70
CA VAL A 168 33.42 -20.87 -13.25
C VAL A 168 33.99 -19.63 -12.52
N ALA A 169 33.73 -19.69 -11.21
CA ALA A 169 33.56 -18.66 -10.21
C ALA A 169 34.81 -18.30 -9.37
N GLU A 170 34.55 -17.31 -8.52
CA GLU A 170 35.16 -16.91 -7.25
C GLU A 170 36.31 -15.88 -7.19
N ASN A 171 36.08 -14.98 -6.22
CA ASN A 171 36.83 -13.83 -5.71
C ASN A 171 38.18 -14.26 -5.07
N PRO A 172 39.22 -13.40 -4.90
CA PRO A 172 39.20 -12.41 -3.79
C PRO A 172 39.99 -11.09 -3.97
N VAL A 173 39.55 -10.11 -3.16
CA VAL A 173 40.13 -8.87 -2.57
C VAL A 173 41.63 -8.53 -2.77
N GLY A 174 41.91 -7.25 -3.07
CA GLY A 174 43.19 -6.56 -2.79
C GLY A 174 43.20 -5.07 -3.21
N ALA A 175 43.48 -4.17 -2.26
CA ALA A 175 43.15 -2.73 -2.24
C ALA A 175 44.22 -1.75 -2.80
N ALA A 176 43.79 -0.50 -3.12
CA ALA A 176 44.41 0.83 -2.89
C ALA A 176 43.93 1.84 -3.97
N SER A 177 43.76 3.17 -3.81
CA SER A 177 43.61 4.17 -2.74
C SER A 177 43.50 5.56 -3.44
N SER A 178 42.90 6.55 -2.77
CA SER A 178 42.81 8.00 -3.09
C SER A 178 41.79 8.42 -4.15
N SER A 179 41.00 9.49 -4.00
CA SER A 179 40.82 10.47 -2.92
C SER A 179 39.50 11.25 -3.14
N SER A 180 38.98 11.76 -2.03
CA SER A 180 37.73 12.51 -1.83
C SER A 180 37.53 13.77 -2.68
N THR A 181 36.29 13.95 -3.16
CA THR A 181 35.62 15.26 -3.24
C THR A 181 34.22 15.10 -2.66
N GLY A 182 34.01 15.67 -1.47
CA GLY A 182 32.77 15.56 -0.71
C GLY A 182 31.61 16.29 -1.41
N ILE A 183 30.50 15.58 -1.58
CA ILE A 183 29.21 16.17 -1.90
C ILE A 183 28.53 16.47 -0.56
N ALA A 184 28.33 17.75 -0.30
CA ALA A 184 27.71 18.25 0.91
C ALA A 184 26.28 17.70 1.02
N VAL A 185 26.02 16.94 2.08
CA VAL A 185 24.67 16.64 2.56
C VAL A 185 24.09 17.95 3.05
N SER A 186 23.02 18.45 2.43
CA SER A 186 22.32 19.64 2.90
C SER A 186 21.64 19.32 4.23
N SER A 187 22.36 19.49 5.33
CA SER A 187 21.78 19.69 6.64
C SER A 187 20.93 20.95 6.58
N GLY A 188 19.62 20.82 6.69
CA GLY A 188 18.77 21.97 7.01
C GLY A 188 19.34 22.64 8.26
N SER A 189 19.81 23.86 8.10
CA SER A 189 20.39 24.65 9.19
C SER A 189 19.30 24.94 10.20
N TYR A 190 19.45 24.35 11.38
CA TYR A 190 18.61 24.58 12.54
C TYR A 190 19.17 25.78 13.29
N GLU A 191 18.38 26.83 13.46
CA GLU A 191 18.70 27.91 14.41
C GLU A 191 18.49 27.36 15.81
N SER A 192 19.58 26.86 16.43
CA SER A 192 19.57 26.40 17.81
C SER A 192 19.36 27.61 18.72
N ALA A 193 18.19 27.69 19.34
CA ALA A 193 18.05 28.42 20.60
C ALA A 193 18.69 27.60 21.73
N SER A 194 20.00 27.38 21.69
CA SER A 194 20.77 26.90 22.83
C SER A 194 22.13 27.59 22.85
N ASN A 195 22.67 27.76 24.04
CA ASN A 195 23.97 28.33 24.38
C ASN A 195 25.21 27.57 23.82
N GLY A 196 25.05 26.78 22.75
CA GLY A 196 26.14 26.07 22.06
C GLY A 196 26.55 24.73 22.68
N ASN A 197 25.88 24.30 23.75
CA ASN A 197 26.14 23.03 24.44
C ASN A 197 25.04 22.02 24.12
N SER A 198 25.42 20.78 23.78
CA SER A 198 24.47 19.65 23.69
C SER A 198 24.41 18.96 25.06
N PRO A 199 23.26 19.04 25.78
CA PRO A 199 23.11 18.41 27.08
C PRO A 199 23.40 16.91 27.00
N THR A 200 24.20 16.43 27.94
CA THR A 200 24.56 15.01 28.03
C THR A 200 23.96 14.42 29.31
N ILE A 201 23.06 13.47 29.12
CA ILE A 201 22.32 12.77 30.15
C ILE A 201 22.86 11.35 30.27
N THR A 202 23.40 11.00 31.44
CA THR A 202 23.93 9.66 31.72
C THR A 202 23.14 8.99 32.84
N TYR A 203 22.60 7.81 32.55
CA TYR A 203 21.87 6.98 33.50
C TYR A 203 22.81 6.01 34.22
N ALA A 204 22.67 5.95 35.55
CA ALA A 204 23.31 4.96 36.41
C ALA A 204 22.28 4.41 37.40
N THR A 205 22.67 3.47 38.27
CA THR A 205 21.77 2.86 39.27
C THR A 205 21.15 3.88 40.24
N SER A 206 21.74 5.06 40.39
CA SER A 206 21.23 6.15 41.25
C SER A 206 20.27 7.10 40.55
N GLY A 207 19.99 6.92 39.26
CA GLY A 207 19.18 7.83 38.43
C GLY A 207 19.99 8.48 37.30
N ALA A 208 19.44 9.55 36.73
CA ALA A 208 20.07 10.33 35.68
C ALA A 208 21.00 11.42 36.24
N THR A 209 22.01 11.77 35.46
CA THR A 209 22.90 12.91 35.71
C THR A 209 22.98 13.77 34.46
N LEU A 210 23.03 15.09 34.65
CA LEU A 210 23.07 16.08 33.58
C LEU A 210 24.41 16.81 33.57
N THR A 211 25.03 16.90 32.39
CA THR A 211 26.17 17.78 32.12
C THR A 211 25.89 18.61 30.87
N ASN A 212 26.65 19.69 30.68
CA ASN A 212 26.45 20.63 29.58
C ASN A 212 25.02 21.21 29.54
N ASP A 213 24.49 21.52 30.73
CA ASP A 213 23.12 22.00 30.89
C ASP A 213 22.88 23.29 30.08
N ASN A 214 21.81 23.28 29.30
CA ASN A 214 21.36 24.40 28.48
C ASN A 214 20.16 25.14 29.09
N GLY A 215 19.72 24.75 30.31
CA GLY A 215 18.57 25.32 31.00
C GLY A 215 17.22 24.71 30.55
N CYS A 216 17.23 23.75 29.63
CA CYS A 216 16.03 23.11 29.08
C CYS A 216 15.83 21.68 29.59
N VAL A 217 16.65 21.21 30.55
CA VAL A 217 16.58 19.85 31.09
C VAL A 217 16.40 19.92 32.60
N THR A 218 15.36 19.24 33.10
CA THR A 218 15.18 18.99 34.53
C THR A 218 15.40 17.51 34.81
N VAL A 219 16.19 17.18 35.83
CA VAL A 219 16.43 15.81 36.27
C VAL A 219 15.90 15.61 37.69
N ASN A 220 15.04 14.61 37.89
CA ASN A 220 14.52 14.21 39.19
C ASN A 220 14.56 12.69 39.33
N GLY A 221 15.57 12.17 40.03
CA GLY A 221 15.82 10.72 40.08
C GLY A 221 16.14 10.18 38.69
N GLY A 222 15.33 9.24 38.19
CA GLY A 222 15.38 8.74 36.82
C GLY A 222 14.59 9.56 35.79
N GLU A 223 13.76 10.49 36.23
CA GLU A 223 12.90 11.27 35.32
C GLU A 223 13.69 12.44 34.74
N VAL A 224 13.68 12.56 33.42
CA VAL A 224 14.33 13.63 32.65
C VAL A 224 13.27 14.35 31.84
N GLU A 225 13.02 15.62 32.13
CA GLU A 225 12.10 16.46 31.37
C GLU A 225 12.87 17.42 30.46
N ILE A 226 12.50 17.44 29.17
CA ILE A 226 13.03 18.35 28.15
C ILE A 226 11.95 19.35 27.76
N THR A 227 12.26 20.65 27.86
CA THR A 227 11.28 21.74 27.64
C THR A 227 11.57 22.63 26.43
N CYS A 228 12.61 22.35 25.66
CA CYS A 228 12.97 23.12 24.47
C CYS A 228 13.39 22.21 23.32
N ALA A 229 13.34 22.79 22.12
CA ALA A 229 14.00 22.32 20.92
C ALA A 229 15.52 22.10 21.13
N GLY A 230 16.09 21.08 20.46
CA GLY A 230 17.54 20.87 20.45
C GLY A 230 17.98 19.40 20.39
N GLU A 231 19.28 19.18 20.55
CA GLU A 231 19.89 17.84 20.58
C GLU A 231 20.35 17.45 21.99
N TYR A 232 19.92 16.25 22.41
CA TYR A 232 20.14 15.72 23.75
C TYR A 232 20.77 14.33 23.66
N GLU A 233 21.92 14.14 24.30
CA GLU A 233 22.71 12.92 24.25
C GLU A 233 22.38 12.03 25.45
N PHE A 234 22.01 10.77 25.21
CA PHE A 234 21.60 9.81 26.25
C PHE A 234 22.46 8.56 26.25
N SER A 235 22.91 8.13 27.43
CA SER A 235 23.66 6.88 27.60
C SER A 235 23.44 6.27 28.98
N GLY A 236 23.97 5.06 29.19
CA GLY A 236 23.95 4.38 30.49
C GLY A 236 22.71 3.51 30.70
N SER A 237 22.51 3.07 31.94
CA SER A 237 21.45 2.11 32.27
C SER A 237 20.72 2.47 33.57
N TYR A 238 19.39 2.40 33.55
CA TYR A 238 18.57 2.59 34.74
C TYR A 238 17.24 1.82 34.67
N LYS A 239 16.77 1.39 35.85
CA LYS A 239 15.51 0.68 36.04
C LYS A 239 14.79 1.26 37.24
N GLY A 240 13.56 1.71 37.06
CA GLY A 240 12.76 2.30 38.13
C GLY A 240 11.38 2.76 37.67
N ALA A 241 10.50 3.10 38.62
CA ALA A 241 9.17 3.63 38.31
C ALA A 241 9.21 5.06 37.72
N ASP A 242 10.35 5.73 37.86
CA ASP A 242 10.64 7.07 37.37
C ASP A 242 11.59 7.08 36.16
N ALA A 243 11.94 5.91 35.59
CA ALA A 243 12.84 5.80 34.44
C ALA A 243 12.19 6.32 33.15
N GLN A 244 12.09 7.63 32.98
CA GLN A 244 11.34 8.26 31.89
C GLN A 244 12.08 9.46 31.32
N ILE A 245 12.15 9.52 29.99
CA ILE A 245 12.47 10.73 29.24
C ILE A 245 11.14 11.33 28.79
N ARG A 246 10.78 12.50 29.35
CA ARG A 246 9.58 13.26 28.98
C ARG A 246 9.95 14.45 28.12
N VAL A 247 9.35 14.55 26.93
CA VAL A 247 9.49 15.72 26.05
C VAL A 247 8.21 16.57 26.14
N ASN A 248 8.39 17.81 26.56
CA ASN A 248 7.33 18.80 26.77
C ASN A 248 7.79 20.16 26.18
N SER A 249 8.12 20.13 24.89
CA SER A 249 8.62 21.30 24.16
C SER A 249 7.47 22.04 23.48
N PRO A 250 7.49 23.38 23.39
CA PRO A 250 6.50 24.13 22.63
C PRO A 250 6.33 23.62 21.19
N LYS A 251 5.08 23.60 20.69
CA LYS A 251 4.77 23.19 19.31
C LYS A 251 5.31 24.14 18.23
N ALA A 252 5.66 25.38 18.60
CA ALA A 252 6.24 26.36 17.69
C ALA A 252 7.75 26.14 17.40
N ASP A 253 8.39 25.22 18.13
CA ASP A 253 9.81 24.94 18.01
C ASP A 253 10.17 24.10 16.77
N SER A 254 11.45 24.02 16.43
CA SER A 254 11.96 23.29 15.25
C SER A 254 12.17 21.78 15.48
N GLY A 255 12.03 21.27 16.72
CA GLY A 255 11.98 19.84 17.06
C GLY A 255 13.05 19.37 18.07
N VAL A 256 12.86 18.18 18.65
CA VAL A 256 13.72 17.62 19.71
C VAL A 256 14.41 16.34 19.23
N TYR A 257 15.73 16.24 19.36
CA TYR A 257 16.52 15.07 18.99
C TYR A 257 17.01 14.33 20.23
N LEU A 258 16.58 13.08 20.38
CA LEU A 258 17.02 12.15 21.42
C LEU A 258 18.10 11.24 20.82
N ASN A 259 19.37 11.62 20.99
CA ASN A 259 20.52 10.86 20.49
C ASN A 259 20.87 9.74 21.48
N LEU A 260 20.56 8.49 21.13
CA LEU A 260 20.74 7.32 22.00
C LEU A 260 22.09 6.65 21.74
N ARG A 261 22.95 6.60 22.77
CA ARG A 261 24.32 6.05 22.74
C ARG A 261 24.51 4.94 23.76
N GLY A 262 23.89 3.79 23.51
CA GLY A 262 23.98 2.64 24.42
C GLY A 262 23.09 2.81 25.65
N LEU A 263 21.91 3.42 25.48
CA LEU A 263 20.94 3.64 26.55
C LEU A 263 20.15 2.37 26.83
N THR A 264 20.06 1.96 28.10
CA THR A 264 19.12 0.95 28.57
C THR A 264 18.19 1.54 29.63
N LEU A 265 16.89 1.65 29.32
CA LEU A 265 15.91 2.26 30.23
C LEU A 265 14.71 1.33 30.40
N GLU A 266 14.52 0.85 31.63
CA GLU A 266 13.36 0.03 32.02
C GLU A 266 12.48 0.78 33.00
N ASN A 267 11.35 1.29 32.50
CA ASN A 267 10.34 1.92 33.35
C ASN A 267 9.40 0.86 33.88
N THR A 268 9.25 0.73 35.20
CA THR A 268 8.39 -0.32 35.78
C THR A 268 6.94 0.11 35.99
N ALA A 269 6.60 1.37 35.68
CA ALA A 269 5.33 2.00 36.03
C ALA A 269 4.64 2.74 34.87
N ASP A 270 5.39 3.02 33.80
CA ASP A 270 4.98 3.84 32.66
C ASP A 270 5.91 3.61 31.45
N ALA A 271 5.88 4.48 30.43
CA ALA A 271 6.77 4.46 29.26
C ALA A 271 8.18 5.03 29.57
N PRO A 272 9.25 4.41 29.06
CA PRO A 272 10.60 4.98 29.11
C PRO A 272 10.77 6.25 28.27
N ILE A 273 10.04 6.39 27.15
CA ILE A 273 10.01 7.65 26.39
C ILE A 273 8.56 8.09 26.23
N TYR A 274 8.27 9.31 26.68
CA TYR A 274 6.98 9.95 26.51
C TYR A 274 7.13 11.36 25.93
N VAL A 275 6.64 11.56 24.72
CA VAL A 275 6.52 12.90 24.10
C VAL A 275 5.12 13.41 24.37
N GLN A 276 5.01 14.26 25.38
CA GLN A 276 3.77 14.92 25.79
C GLN A 276 3.36 15.99 24.80
N GLN A 277 4.32 16.80 24.37
CA GLN A 277 4.17 17.71 23.24
C GLN A 277 5.53 18.07 22.62
N ALA A 278 5.54 18.24 21.30
CA ALA A 278 6.62 18.83 20.52
C ALA A 278 6.11 19.15 19.11
N SER A 279 6.78 20.05 18.40
CA SER A 279 6.60 20.17 16.94
C SER A 279 6.87 18.82 16.24
N LYS A 280 8.02 18.22 16.56
CA LYS A 280 8.43 16.88 16.13
C LYS A 280 9.53 16.36 17.05
N THR A 281 9.53 15.05 17.31
CA THR A 281 10.61 14.38 18.03
C THR A 281 11.35 13.40 17.12
N PHE A 282 12.68 13.40 17.22
CA PHE A 282 13.56 12.47 16.52
C PHE A 282 14.22 11.52 17.52
N VAL A 283 13.99 10.22 17.38
CA VAL A 283 14.72 9.20 18.14
C VAL A 283 15.85 8.70 17.26
N VAL A 284 17.09 8.96 17.68
CA VAL A 284 18.28 8.69 16.87
C VAL A 284 19.12 7.61 17.53
N ALA A 285 19.04 6.37 17.03
CA ALA A 285 19.92 5.28 17.47
C ALA A 285 21.31 5.48 16.84
N LYS A 286 22.29 5.92 17.64
CA LYS A 286 23.62 6.25 17.11
C LYS A 286 24.35 4.99 16.66
N SER A 287 25.18 5.14 15.63
CA SER A 287 25.95 4.05 15.02
C SER A 287 26.75 3.27 16.05
N GLU A 288 26.88 1.96 15.82
CA GLU A 288 27.64 1.03 16.69
C GLU A 288 27.13 0.95 18.15
N THR A 289 25.90 1.39 18.42
CA THR A 289 25.29 1.30 19.75
C THR A 289 24.05 0.42 19.76
N VAL A 290 23.81 -0.23 20.89
CA VAL A 290 22.58 -0.99 21.16
C VAL A 290 21.81 -0.30 22.28
N ASN A 291 20.58 0.11 21.98
CA ASN A 291 19.71 0.81 22.91
C ASN A 291 18.52 -0.10 23.24
N THR A 292 18.14 -0.20 24.51
CA THR A 292 17.06 -1.08 24.98
C THR A 292 16.08 -0.31 25.84
N LEU A 293 14.81 -0.28 25.43
CA LEU A 293 13.74 0.45 26.10
C LEU A 293 12.59 -0.52 26.44
N SER A 294 12.18 -0.55 27.71
CA SER A 294 11.07 -1.39 28.16
C SER A 294 10.16 -0.61 29.10
N ASP A 295 8.85 -0.78 28.94
CA ASP A 295 7.84 -0.19 29.82
C ASP A 295 7.33 -1.17 30.88
N GLY A 296 6.50 -0.65 31.79
CA GLY A 296 5.83 -1.46 32.80
C GLY A 296 4.67 -2.21 32.18
N SER A 297 4.23 -3.31 32.79
CA SER A 297 3.02 -4.04 32.39
C SER A 297 1.72 -3.34 32.82
N THR A 298 1.82 -2.26 33.59
CA THR A 298 0.70 -1.42 34.06
C THR A 298 1.04 0.06 33.85
N ARG A 299 0.02 0.92 33.97
CA ARG A 299 0.17 2.38 34.03
C ARG A 299 -0.28 2.87 35.39
N THR A 300 0.67 3.38 36.17
CA THR A 300 0.38 3.98 37.48
C THR A 300 0.57 5.49 37.50
N LYS A 301 1.09 6.07 36.39
CA LYS A 301 1.21 7.51 36.17
C LYS A 301 0.13 7.98 35.19
N ALA A 302 -0.47 9.13 35.50
CA ALA A 302 -1.35 9.86 34.60
C ALA A 302 -0.70 11.19 34.25
N HIS A 303 -0.84 11.62 32.99
CA HIS A 303 -0.24 12.82 32.44
C HIS A 303 -1.33 13.78 32.00
N THR A 304 -1.18 15.05 32.35
CA THR A 304 -2.05 16.11 31.85
C THR A 304 -1.47 16.72 30.58
N TYR A 305 -2.29 17.02 29.59
CA TYR A 305 -1.85 17.71 28.37
C TYR A 305 -2.96 18.62 27.85
N VAL A 306 -2.60 19.59 27.02
CA VAL A 306 -3.57 20.47 26.36
C VAL A 306 -3.76 19.96 24.94
N ASN A 307 -5.00 19.61 24.58
CA ASN A 307 -5.31 19.18 23.22
C ASN A 307 -5.36 20.38 22.26
N ASN A 308 -5.53 20.12 20.96
CA ASN A 308 -5.57 21.18 19.94
C ASN A 308 -6.71 22.19 20.12
N SER A 309 -7.75 21.84 20.88
CA SER A 309 -8.86 22.74 21.23
C SER A 309 -8.59 23.58 22.49
N GLY A 310 -7.38 23.53 23.05
CA GLY A 310 -7.03 24.25 24.27
C GLY A 310 -7.57 23.63 25.56
N VAL A 311 -8.14 22.41 25.50
CA VAL A 311 -8.71 21.72 26.65
C VAL A 311 -7.65 20.89 27.34
N THR A 312 -7.53 21.05 28.66
CA THR A 312 -6.69 20.18 29.48
C THR A 312 -7.34 18.80 29.61
N LYS A 313 -6.62 17.77 29.21
CA LYS A 313 -6.99 16.37 29.27
C LYS A 313 -6.00 15.62 30.13
N THR A 314 -6.44 14.49 30.68
CA THR A 314 -5.59 13.56 31.42
C THR A 314 -5.58 12.24 30.66
N ASP A 315 -4.42 11.65 30.48
CA ASP A 315 -4.27 10.36 29.80
C ASP A 315 -3.07 9.59 30.35
N THR A 316 -2.94 8.34 29.92
CA THR A 316 -1.78 7.49 30.20
C THR A 316 -1.01 7.23 28.91
N THR A 317 0.22 6.73 29.01
CA THR A 317 0.98 6.36 27.82
C THR A 317 0.50 5.01 27.29
N ASN A 318 0.41 4.86 25.97
CA ASN A 318 -0.14 3.66 25.32
C ASN A 318 0.91 2.77 24.64
N ALA A 319 2.20 3.11 24.78
CA ALA A 319 3.32 2.35 24.24
C ALA A 319 4.58 2.49 25.08
N ALA A 320 5.62 1.69 24.81
CA ALA A 320 6.94 1.86 25.45
C ALA A 320 7.67 3.11 24.93
N ILE A 321 7.53 3.41 23.64
CA ILE A 321 7.90 4.72 23.09
C ILE A 321 6.59 5.36 22.63
N TYR A 322 6.12 6.37 23.35
CA TYR A 322 4.82 6.99 23.08
C TYR A 322 4.96 8.48 22.80
N SER A 323 4.31 8.93 21.73
CA SER A 323 4.22 10.33 21.36
C SER A 323 2.78 10.77 21.14
N LYS A 324 2.44 11.97 21.63
CA LYS A 324 1.20 12.67 21.28
C LYS A 324 1.30 13.40 19.94
N ASP A 325 2.52 13.79 19.55
CA ASP A 325 2.80 14.49 18.29
C ASP A 325 3.69 13.64 17.36
N ASP A 326 4.12 14.21 16.24
CA ASP A 326 4.95 13.53 15.25
C ASP A 326 6.26 12.98 15.83
N MET A 327 6.60 11.74 15.43
CA MET A 327 7.85 11.08 15.83
C MET A 327 8.57 10.48 14.62
N THR A 328 9.89 10.61 14.58
CA THR A 328 10.74 10.08 13.51
C THR A 328 11.92 9.29 14.05
N PHE A 329 12.13 8.08 13.53
CA PHE A 329 13.29 7.25 13.85
C PHE A 329 14.39 7.44 12.82
N LYS A 330 15.62 7.69 13.31
CA LYS A 330 16.83 7.89 12.51
C LYS A 330 18.02 7.13 13.10
N GLY A 331 19.14 7.18 12.39
CA GLY A 331 20.41 6.59 12.81
C GLY A 331 20.70 5.26 12.13
N THR A 332 21.72 4.58 12.63
CA THR A 332 22.24 3.30 12.11
C THR A 332 22.56 2.30 13.22
N GLY A 333 22.26 2.65 14.49
CA GLY A 333 22.39 1.75 15.63
C GLY A 333 21.23 0.75 15.74
N THR A 334 21.24 0.00 16.83
CA THR A 334 20.15 -0.92 17.19
C THR A 334 19.27 -0.33 18.28
N LEU A 335 17.96 -0.54 18.15
CA LEU A 335 16.94 -0.18 19.11
C LEU A 335 16.06 -1.40 19.40
N ASN A 336 16.11 -1.89 20.63
CA ASN A 336 15.24 -2.95 21.14
C ASN A 336 14.13 -2.32 21.99
N VAL A 337 12.88 -2.61 21.68
CA VAL A 337 11.70 -2.04 22.34
C VAL A 337 10.79 -3.15 22.84
N THR A 338 10.45 -3.10 24.14
CA THR A 338 9.51 -4.03 24.77
C THR A 338 8.32 -3.26 25.33
N GLY A 339 7.16 -3.40 24.69
CA GLY A 339 5.85 -2.89 25.13
C GLY A 339 5.06 -3.95 25.88
N ASN A 340 5.27 -4.05 27.19
CA ASN A 340 4.60 -4.97 28.10
C ASN A 340 3.16 -4.56 28.41
N TYR A 341 2.84 -3.26 28.41
CA TYR A 341 1.49 -2.77 28.71
C TYR A 341 0.55 -2.90 27.52
N ASN A 342 0.96 -2.37 26.37
CA ASN A 342 0.12 -2.26 25.18
C ASN A 342 0.98 -2.28 23.91
N ASN A 343 1.18 -1.14 23.23
CA ASN A 343 1.92 -1.09 21.97
C ASN A 343 3.44 -1.00 22.21
N GLY A 344 4.24 -1.34 21.19
CA GLY A 344 5.69 -1.16 21.24
C GLY A 344 6.07 0.30 21.03
N ILE A 345 5.81 0.82 19.82
CA ILE A 345 6.07 2.19 19.41
C ILE A 345 4.76 2.82 18.94
N GLN A 346 4.41 3.98 19.47
CA GLN A 346 3.20 4.68 19.04
C GLN A 346 3.35 6.20 18.94
N SER A 347 2.78 6.76 17.88
CA SER A 347 2.42 8.18 17.75
C SER A 347 0.90 8.34 17.67
N SER A 348 0.34 9.32 18.37
CA SER A 348 -1.05 9.76 18.17
C SER A 348 -1.23 10.62 16.91
N ASN A 349 -0.13 10.92 16.22
CA ASN A 349 -0.09 11.56 14.90
C ASN A 349 0.73 10.67 13.95
N ASP A 350 1.70 11.25 13.24
CA ASP A 350 2.48 10.56 12.24
C ASP A 350 3.73 9.92 12.86
N LEU A 351 4.11 8.77 12.30
CA LEU A 351 5.26 7.99 12.71
C LEU A 351 6.11 7.66 11.48
N ARG A 352 7.38 8.08 11.50
CA ARG A 352 8.26 8.01 10.33
C ARG A 352 9.55 7.24 10.61
N PHE A 353 9.98 6.40 9.67
CA PHE A 353 11.24 5.67 9.72
C PHE A 353 12.13 6.13 8.56
N ARG A 354 13.26 6.77 8.89
CA ARG A 354 14.14 7.47 7.94
C ARG A 354 15.60 7.09 8.07
N GLY A 355 15.98 6.37 9.12
CA GLY A 355 17.34 5.84 9.31
C GLY A 355 17.47 4.39 8.86
N GLU A 356 18.70 3.93 8.70
CA GLU A 356 19.02 2.50 8.54
C GLU A 356 19.09 1.80 9.90
N THR A 357 18.25 2.25 10.85
CA THR A 357 18.19 1.73 12.21
C THR A 357 17.70 0.29 12.20
N ILE A 358 18.34 -0.56 13.00
CA ILE A 358 17.83 -1.90 13.32
C ILE A 358 16.85 -1.75 14.49
N ILE A 359 15.57 -2.03 14.26
CA ILE A 359 14.51 -1.85 15.26
C ILE A 359 13.88 -3.21 15.54
N ASN A 360 13.99 -3.68 16.79
CA ASN A 360 13.37 -4.92 17.25
C ASN A 360 12.25 -4.58 18.24
N VAL A 361 11.01 -4.94 17.92
CA VAL A 361 9.84 -4.62 18.75
C VAL A 361 9.18 -5.91 19.22
N THR A 362 9.00 -6.03 20.54
CA THR A 362 8.08 -6.99 21.16
C THR A 362 6.96 -6.22 21.84
N ALA A 363 5.70 -6.49 21.50
CA ALA A 363 4.56 -5.78 22.04
C ALA A 363 3.44 -6.75 22.45
N LYS A 364 2.71 -6.38 23.50
CA LYS A 364 1.50 -7.11 23.89
C LYS A 364 0.40 -6.92 22.85
N ASN A 365 0.14 -5.67 22.47
CA ASN A 365 -0.83 -5.30 21.45
C ASN A 365 -0.10 -5.03 20.12
N ASN A 366 -0.21 -3.82 19.54
CA ASN A 366 0.39 -3.51 18.24
C ASN A 366 1.90 -3.30 18.34
N GLY A 367 2.65 -3.78 17.37
CA GLY A 367 4.08 -3.51 17.28
C GLY A 367 4.35 -2.01 17.09
N ILE A 368 3.91 -1.50 15.95
CA ILE A 368 4.10 -0.10 15.53
C ILE A 368 2.74 0.52 15.21
N LYS A 369 2.43 1.67 15.81
CA LYS A 369 1.20 2.40 15.55
C LYS A 369 1.43 3.88 15.32
N GLY A 370 1.19 4.35 14.10
CA GLY A 370 1.07 5.77 13.80
C GLY A 370 -0.39 6.05 13.51
N LYS A 371 -1.10 6.70 14.44
CA LYS A 371 -2.55 6.90 14.30
C LYS A 371 -2.89 7.54 12.95
N GLY A 372 -2.20 8.63 12.62
CA GLY A 372 -2.36 9.31 11.33
C GLY A 372 -1.62 8.65 10.18
N LEU A 373 -0.35 8.29 10.40
CA LEU A 373 0.50 7.74 9.34
C LEU A 373 1.58 6.86 9.94
N VAL A 374 1.85 5.72 9.32
CA VAL A 374 3.13 5.03 9.41
C VAL A 374 3.83 5.13 8.07
N ASP A 375 5.01 5.76 8.02
CA ASP A 375 5.77 5.95 6.77
C ASP A 375 7.19 5.39 6.91
N VAL A 376 7.50 4.36 6.13
CA VAL A 376 8.78 3.64 6.15
C VAL A 376 9.52 3.89 4.84
N GLU A 377 10.63 4.63 4.91
CA GLU A 377 11.54 4.81 3.76
C GLU A 377 12.81 3.96 3.91
N LYS A 378 13.22 3.69 5.16
CA LYS A 378 14.46 2.97 5.50
C LYS A 378 14.31 2.21 6.82
N GLY A 379 15.26 1.31 7.07
CA GLY A 379 15.42 0.59 8.34
C GLY A 379 15.32 -0.93 8.18
N ASN A 380 15.70 -1.65 9.23
CA ASN A 380 15.46 -3.09 9.37
C ASN A 380 14.59 -3.30 10.62
N ILE A 381 13.30 -3.54 10.40
CA ILE A 381 12.27 -3.56 11.43
C ILE A 381 11.80 -5.00 11.63
N THR A 382 11.97 -5.52 12.85
CA THR A 382 11.47 -6.84 13.25
C THR A 382 10.43 -6.69 14.35
N ILE A 383 9.27 -7.32 14.17
CA ILE A 383 8.09 -7.12 15.04
C ILE A 383 7.56 -8.47 15.55
N THR A 384 7.23 -8.51 16.83
CA THR A 384 6.41 -9.56 17.46
C THR A 384 5.31 -8.89 18.28
N ALA A 385 4.08 -8.92 17.76
CA ALA A 385 2.87 -8.45 18.41
C ALA A 385 2.05 -9.65 18.91
N THR A 386 1.68 -9.66 20.19
CA THR A 386 1.08 -10.86 20.79
C THR A 386 -0.42 -10.99 20.49
N SER A 387 -1.16 -9.89 20.57
CA SER A 387 -2.63 -9.86 20.41
C SER A 387 -3.14 -8.81 19.42
N GLY A 388 -2.26 -7.96 18.87
CA GLY A 388 -2.65 -6.92 17.92
C GLY A 388 -1.81 -6.97 16.66
N ASP A 389 -1.81 -5.87 15.93
CA ASP A 389 -1.24 -5.80 14.59
C ASP A 389 0.28 -5.69 14.61
N GLY A 390 0.91 -6.10 13.51
CA GLY A 390 2.31 -5.75 13.27
C GLY A 390 2.47 -4.24 13.15
N ILE A 391 1.81 -3.65 12.16
CA ILE A 391 1.80 -2.20 11.86
C ILE A 391 0.36 -1.73 11.70
N LYS A 392 -0.02 -0.64 12.38
CA LYS A 392 -1.38 -0.07 12.32
C LYS A 392 -1.38 1.44 12.08
N SER A 393 -2.31 1.90 11.24
CA SER A 393 -2.77 3.29 11.17
C SER A 393 -4.30 3.33 11.07
N ASP A 394 -4.97 4.13 11.89
CA ASP A 394 -6.42 4.03 12.08
C ASP A 394 -7.12 5.36 12.37
N GLU A 395 -6.51 6.47 11.98
CA GLU A 395 -7.16 7.77 12.05
C GLU A 395 -8.21 7.93 10.95
N CYS A 396 -9.41 8.31 11.39
CA CYS A 396 -10.56 8.60 10.56
C CYS A 396 -11.49 9.60 11.25
N THR A 397 -12.43 10.13 10.48
CA THR A 397 -13.43 11.09 10.95
C THR A 397 -14.69 10.33 11.34
N VAL A 398 -15.09 10.43 12.61
CA VAL A 398 -16.35 9.84 13.11
C VAL A 398 -17.45 10.89 13.09
N ASN A 399 -18.51 10.65 12.32
CA ASN A 399 -19.72 11.47 12.25
C ASN A 399 -20.93 10.64 12.68
N GLY A 400 -21.22 10.63 13.99
CA GLY A 400 -22.27 9.78 14.55
C GLY A 400 -21.87 8.31 14.50
N SER A 401 -22.64 7.49 13.77
CA SER A 401 -22.29 6.08 13.51
C SER A 401 -21.48 5.88 12.23
N ASP A 402 -21.22 6.95 11.47
CA ASP A 402 -20.48 6.87 10.21
C ASP A 402 -19.00 7.19 10.40
N THR A 403 -18.15 6.47 9.68
CA THR A 403 -16.70 6.64 9.70
C THR A 403 -16.23 6.94 8.30
N THR A 404 -15.55 8.07 8.14
CA THR A 404 -15.08 8.58 6.84
C THR A 404 -13.58 8.81 6.86
N ILE A 405 -12.96 8.83 5.68
CA ILE A 405 -11.54 9.12 5.54
C ILE A 405 -11.24 10.51 6.10
N THR A 406 -10.19 10.61 6.91
CA THR A 406 -9.54 11.89 7.21
C THR A 406 -8.42 12.10 6.18
N GLU A 407 -8.43 13.24 5.50
CA GLU A 407 -7.45 13.54 4.46
C GLU A 407 -6.01 13.41 4.98
N GLY A 408 -5.17 12.67 4.24
CA GLY A 408 -3.76 12.45 4.60
C GLY A 408 -3.54 11.60 5.86
N LYS A 409 -4.57 10.91 6.36
CA LYS A 409 -4.54 10.13 7.61
C LYS A 409 -5.08 8.70 7.43
N GLY A 410 -4.81 7.85 8.43
CA GLY A 410 -5.15 6.43 8.43
C GLY A 410 -4.32 5.62 7.44
N ILE A 411 -3.05 5.99 7.22
CA ILE A 411 -2.22 5.49 6.13
C ILE A 411 -1.04 4.66 6.64
N VAL A 412 -0.75 3.55 5.95
CA VAL A 412 0.55 2.90 6.03
C VAL A 412 1.24 3.01 4.66
N SER A 413 2.37 3.70 4.61
CA SER A 413 3.19 3.88 3.41
C SER A 413 4.57 3.23 3.60
N ILE A 414 4.93 2.31 2.71
CA ILE A 414 6.21 1.62 2.72
C ILE A 414 6.88 1.86 1.37
N LYS A 415 7.99 2.60 1.39
CA LYS A 415 8.74 3.05 0.21
C LYS A 415 10.12 2.41 0.10
N GLY A 416 10.51 1.66 1.13
CA GLY A 416 11.81 1.01 1.28
C GLY A 416 11.99 0.31 2.62
N GLY A 417 13.19 -0.19 2.87
CA GLY A 417 13.56 -0.91 4.11
C GLY A 417 13.18 -2.39 4.12
N SER A 418 13.56 -3.08 5.21
CA SER A 418 13.23 -4.48 5.47
C SER A 418 12.28 -4.56 6.65
N ILE A 419 11.11 -5.16 6.46
CA ILE A 419 10.08 -5.34 7.49
C ILE A 419 9.84 -6.84 7.66
N ASN A 420 10.01 -7.34 8.89
CA ASN A 420 9.79 -8.73 9.26
C ASN A 420 8.86 -8.81 10.47
N ILE A 421 7.57 -9.00 10.22
CA ILE A 421 6.57 -9.28 11.25
C ILE A 421 6.60 -10.79 11.50
N ILE A 422 7.33 -11.19 12.53
CA ILE A 422 7.47 -12.60 12.94
C ILE A 422 6.13 -13.16 13.41
N LYS A 423 5.35 -12.31 14.07
CA LYS A 423 4.00 -12.59 14.53
C LYS A 423 3.21 -11.29 14.67
N ALA A 424 2.01 -11.27 14.12
CA ALA A 424 0.90 -10.44 14.56
C ALA A 424 -0.19 -11.34 15.17
N GLY A 425 -0.77 -10.90 16.29
CA GLY A 425 -1.87 -11.60 16.94
C GLY A 425 -3.24 -11.25 16.36
N ASP A 426 -3.26 -10.24 15.49
CA ASP A 426 -4.40 -9.84 14.65
C ASP A 426 -3.87 -9.71 13.22
N ASP A 427 -3.89 -8.52 12.60
CA ASP A 427 -3.46 -8.32 11.22
C ASP A 427 -1.97 -8.02 11.08
N GLY A 428 -1.36 -8.38 9.96
CA GLY A 428 0.03 -8.04 9.70
C GLY A 428 0.24 -6.53 9.59
N ILE A 429 -0.40 -5.94 8.57
CA ILE A 429 -0.38 -4.50 8.29
C ILE A 429 -1.83 -4.05 8.08
N GLN A 430 -2.29 -3.10 8.89
CA GLN A 430 -3.64 -2.54 8.77
C GLN A 430 -3.63 -1.02 8.63
N ALA A 431 -4.43 -0.52 7.70
CA ALA A 431 -4.68 0.90 7.50
C ALA A 431 -6.18 1.20 7.33
N PHE A 432 -6.70 2.24 7.98
CA PHE A 432 -8.08 2.66 7.71
C PHE A 432 -8.26 3.17 6.28
N ASN A 433 -7.39 4.09 5.84
CA ASN A 433 -7.50 4.71 4.52
C ASN A 433 -6.83 3.84 3.45
N TYR A 434 -5.50 3.75 3.47
CA TYR A 434 -4.81 2.86 2.54
C TYR A 434 -3.48 2.32 3.04
N VAL A 435 -3.15 1.14 2.55
CA VAL A 435 -1.78 0.61 2.55
C VAL A 435 -1.17 0.88 1.17
N MET A 436 0.02 1.47 1.13
CA MET A 436 0.77 1.69 -0.11
C MET A 436 2.18 1.12 0.02
N ILE A 437 2.50 0.14 -0.82
CA ILE A 437 3.85 -0.42 -0.94
C ILE A 437 4.41 0.04 -2.30
N SER A 438 5.54 0.75 -2.27
CA SER A 438 6.26 1.22 -3.46
C SER A 438 7.77 1.05 -3.27
N ASP A 439 8.52 1.04 -4.36
CA ASP A 439 9.98 1.03 -4.37
C ASP A 439 10.58 2.43 -4.63
N SER A 440 9.80 3.48 -4.33
CA SER A 440 10.15 4.88 -4.60
C SER A 440 11.39 5.40 -3.85
N VAL A 441 11.87 4.69 -2.82
CA VAL A 441 13.16 4.96 -2.16
C VAL A 441 14.14 3.81 -2.35
N SER A 442 13.69 2.57 -2.13
CA SER A 442 14.42 1.33 -2.40
C SER A 442 13.41 0.19 -2.46
N VAL A 443 13.73 -0.93 -3.11
CA VAL A 443 12.83 -2.10 -3.12
C VAL A 443 12.58 -2.57 -1.67
N PRO A 444 11.35 -2.45 -1.13
CA PRO A 444 11.07 -2.94 0.22
C PRO A 444 11.04 -4.47 0.24
N SER A 445 11.54 -5.07 1.32
CA SER A 445 11.41 -6.51 1.60
C SER A 445 10.47 -6.67 2.79
N ILE A 446 9.26 -7.21 2.55
CA ILE A 446 8.21 -7.34 3.55
C ILE A 446 7.94 -8.84 3.79
N LYS A 447 8.01 -9.25 5.06
CA LYS A 447 7.62 -10.59 5.51
C LYS A 447 6.59 -10.47 6.61
N VAL A 448 5.43 -11.08 6.41
CA VAL A 448 4.29 -11.05 7.33
C VAL A 448 3.91 -12.46 7.74
N ASN A 449 3.74 -12.65 9.05
CA ASN A 449 3.08 -13.80 9.63
C ASN A 449 2.03 -13.31 10.64
N SER A 450 0.76 -13.43 10.29
CA SER A 450 -0.38 -12.96 11.07
C SER A 450 -1.37 -14.09 11.34
N THR A 451 -2.11 -13.98 12.45
CA THR A 451 -3.25 -14.89 12.72
C THR A 451 -4.55 -14.41 12.10
N GLY A 452 -4.69 -13.11 11.86
CA GLY A 452 -5.75 -12.51 11.04
C GLY A 452 -5.33 -12.41 9.58
N LYS A 453 -5.64 -11.27 8.97
CA LYS A 453 -5.30 -10.95 7.58
C LYS A 453 -3.83 -10.58 7.44
N GLY A 454 -3.26 -10.74 6.25
CA GLY A 454 -1.88 -10.38 5.99
C GLY A 454 -1.70 -8.87 5.88
N ILE A 455 -2.23 -8.29 4.80
CA ILE A 455 -2.28 -6.85 4.57
C ILE A 455 -3.74 -6.47 4.38
N VAL A 456 -4.24 -5.49 5.12
CA VAL A 456 -5.63 -5.07 5.07
C VAL A 456 -5.79 -3.56 5.05
N SER A 457 -6.77 -3.09 4.29
CA SER A 457 -7.27 -1.74 4.43
C SER A 457 -8.78 -1.62 4.27
N GLU A 458 -9.40 -0.75 5.07
CA GLU A 458 -10.84 -0.51 4.95
C GLU A 458 -11.22 0.18 3.62
N ASN A 459 -10.28 0.79 2.88
CA ASN A 459 -10.58 1.41 1.58
C ASN A 459 -9.66 0.98 0.44
N HIS A 460 -8.34 0.96 0.61
CA HIS A 460 -7.48 0.60 -0.52
C HIS A 460 -6.15 -0.05 -0.13
N VAL A 461 -5.77 -1.11 -0.82
CA VAL A 461 -4.38 -1.60 -0.86
C VAL A 461 -3.74 -1.37 -2.23
N TYR A 462 -2.62 -0.65 -2.26
CA TYR A 462 -1.78 -0.46 -3.44
C TYR A 462 -0.46 -1.23 -3.29
N ILE A 463 -0.20 -2.15 -4.21
CA ILE A 463 1.08 -2.86 -4.34
C ILE A 463 1.75 -2.43 -5.65
N ASN A 464 2.56 -1.38 -5.56
CA ASN A 464 3.29 -0.80 -6.70
C ASN A 464 4.72 -1.34 -6.83
N GLY A 465 5.22 -2.07 -5.83
CA GLY A 465 6.60 -2.57 -5.80
C GLY A 465 6.85 -3.52 -4.63
N GLY A 466 8.13 -3.85 -4.41
CA GLY A 466 8.60 -4.64 -3.28
C GLY A 466 8.63 -6.16 -3.48
N GLU A 467 9.30 -6.83 -2.56
CA GLU A 467 9.26 -8.28 -2.35
C GLU A 467 8.41 -8.58 -1.12
N ASN A 468 7.19 -9.05 -1.33
CA ASN A 468 6.19 -9.22 -0.28
C ASN A 468 5.94 -10.71 -0.07
N THR A 469 6.22 -11.24 1.13
CA THR A 469 5.89 -12.61 1.53
C THR A 469 4.88 -12.56 2.66
N ILE A 470 3.69 -13.08 2.42
CA ILE A 470 2.54 -12.98 3.32
C ILE A 470 2.10 -14.38 3.72
N THR A 471 2.02 -14.61 5.02
CA THR A 471 1.37 -15.76 5.62
C THR A 471 0.31 -15.27 6.59
N SER A 472 -0.92 -15.69 6.40
CA SER A 472 -2.09 -15.23 7.15
C SER A 472 -2.95 -16.41 7.61
N GLY A 473 -3.73 -16.17 8.66
CA GLY A 473 -4.77 -17.10 9.13
C GLY A 473 -6.14 -16.84 8.50
N ASP A 474 -6.33 -15.66 7.91
CA ASP A 474 -7.47 -15.23 7.10
C ASP A 474 -6.91 -14.82 5.71
N ASP A 475 -7.49 -13.82 5.05
CA ASP A 475 -7.04 -13.34 3.74
C ASP A 475 -5.56 -12.92 3.70
N GLY A 476 -4.90 -13.18 2.58
CA GLY A 476 -3.55 -12.70 2.33
C GLY A 476 -3.51 -11.18 2.17
N VAL A 477 -4.26 -10.66 1.20
CA VAL A 477 -4.43 -9.22 0.97
C VAL A 477 -5.92 -8.91 0.89
N HIS A 478 -6.41 -8.01 1.74
CA HIS A 478 -7.82 -7.69 1.84
C HIS A 478 -8.09 -6.19 1.71
N SER A 479 -9.18 -5.81 1.04
CA SER A 479 -9.74 -4.48 1.21
C SER A 479 -11.26 -4.46 1.09
N ASN A 480 -11.91 -3.71 1.98
CA ASN A 480 -13.35 -3.52 1.89
C ASN A 480 -13.78 -2.63 0.70
N LEU A 481 -12.84 -2.19 -0.14
CA LEU A 481 -13.17 -1.67 -1.48
C LEU A 481 -12.18 -2.21 -2.52
N ASN A 482 -11.00 -1.60 -2.65
CA ASN A 482 -10.16 -1.78 -3.83
C ASN A 482 -8.79 -2.36 -3.50
N ILE A 483 -8.27 -3.17 -4.41
CA ILE A 483 -6.89 -3.62 -4.41
C ILE A 483 -6.31 -3.41 -5.81
N ASP A 484 -5.16 -2.74 -5.89
CA ASP A 484 -4.43 -2.55 -7.14
C ASP A 484 -3.00 -3.13 -7.03
N PHE A 485 -2.69 -4.10 -7.89
CA PHE A 485 -1.34 -4.61 -8.13
C PHE A 485 -0.75 -3.97 -9.39
N ASN A 486 0.22 -3.08 -9.21
CA ASN A 486 0.89 -2.33 -10.27
C ASN A 486 2.39 -2.64 -10.39
N GLY A 487 2.91 -3.55 -9.55
CA GLY A 487 4.32 -3.92 -9.58
C GLY A 487 4.71 -4.88 -8.44
N GLY A 488 6.00 -5.10 -8.28
CA GLY A 488 6.56 -5.95 -7.23
C GLY A 488 6.36 -7.45 -7.43
N PHE A 489 6.78 -8.22 -6.43
CA PHE A 489 6.66 -9.67 -6.35
C PHE A 489 6.01 -10.04 -5.02
N THR A 490 4.76 -10.51 -5.08
CA THR A 490 3.95 -10.84 -3.90
C THR A 490 3.70 -12.34 -3.84
N THR A 491 4.10 -12.99 -2.76
CA THR A 491 3.83 -14.40 -2.45
C THR A 491 2.89 -14.51 -1.26
N ILE A 492 1.81 -15.25 -1.40
CA ILE A 492 0.73 -15.37 -0.41
C ILE A 492 0.54 -16.83 -0.01
N THR A 493 0.27 -17.06 1.27
CA THR A 493 -0.20 -18.33 1.83
C THR A 493 -1.26 -18.01 2.88
N ALA A 494 -2.53 -18.16 2.51
CA ALA A 494 -3.71 -17.72 3.26
C ALA A 494 -4.65 -18.90 3.52
N LYS A 495 -4.19 -19.93 4.24
CA LYS A 495 -4.91 -21.22 4.30
C LYS A 495 -6.33 -21.15 4.90
N GLY A 496 -6.63 -20.09 5.65
CA GLY A 496 -7.93 -19.97 6.30
C GLY A 496 -8.98 -19.24 5.49
N ASN A 497 -8.60 -18.54 4.41
CA ASN A 497 -9.52 -17.82 3.54
C ASN A 497 -8.83 -17.46 2.20
N ASP A 498 -9.01 -16.27 1.64
CA ASP A 498 -8.63 -16.02 0.25
C ASP A 498 -7.20 -15.54 0.09
N GLY A 499 -6.63 -15.79 -1.08
CA GLY A 499 -5.32 -15.23 -1.42
C GLY A 499 -5.39 -13.71 -1.45
N VAL A 500 -6.33 -13.19 -2.24
CA VAL A 500 -6.62 -11.77 -2.39
C VAL A 500 -8.13 -11.58 -2.39
N HIS A 501 -8.66 -10.70 -1.53
CA HIS A 501 -10.09 -10.41 -1.42
C HIS A 501 -10.33 -8.90 -1.51
N ALA A 502 -11.11 -8.43 -2.48
CA ALA A 502 -11.55 -7.05 -2.56
C ALA A 502 -13.08 -6.97 -2.66
N ASP A 503 -13.77 -6.38 -1.68
CA ASP A 503 -15.24 -6.29 -1.69
C ASP A 503 -15.77 -5.58 -2.96
N SER A 504 -14.97 -4.69 -3.56
CA SER A 504 -15.32 -3.99 -4.81
C SER A 504 -14.45 -4.40 -5.99
N THR A 505 -13.19 -3.95 -6.08
CA THR A 505 -12.40 -4.15 -7.30
C THR A 505 -10.99 -4.63 -7.01
N LEU A 506 -10.61 -5.72 -7.66
CA LEU A 506 -9.23 -6.15 -7.81
C LEU A 506 -8.73 -5.77 -9.21
N ARG A 507 -7.66 -4.98 -9.28
CA ARG A 507 -6.94 -4.69 -10.53
C ARG A 507 -5.53 -5.25 -10.50
N ILE A 508 -5.13 -5.91 -11.58
CA ILE A 508 -3.76 -6.35 -11.80
C ILE A 508 -3.29 -5.77 -13.14
N THR A 509 -2.42 -4.77 -13.06
CA THR A 509 -1.85 -4.09 -14.24
C THR A 509 -0.41 -4.53 -14.49
N ASN A 510 0.34 -4.88 -13.44
CA ASN A 510 1.72 -5.35 -13.53
C ASN A 510 2.15 -6.07 -12.23
N GLY A 511 3.41 -6.53 -12.17
CA GLY A 511 3.97 -7.26 -11.04
C GLY A 511 3.72 -8.77 -11.11
N THR A 512 4.11 -9.49 -10.07
CA THR A 512 3.83 -10.92 -9.90
C THR A 512 3.00 -11.17 -8.66
N VAL A 513 1.85 -11.83 -8.82
CA VAL A 513 1.00 -12.30 -7.72
C VAL A 513 1.04 -13.83 -7.66
N TYR A 514 1.67 -14.36 -6.62
CA TYR A 514 1.84 -15.79 -6.41
C TYR A 514 1.05 -16.26 -5.19
N VAL A 515 -0.14 -16.82 -5.39
CA VAL A 515 -0.95 -17.40 -4.32
C VAL A 515 -0.66 -18.89 -4.25
N LYS A 516 0.02 -19.31 -3.17
CA LYS A 516 0.45 -20.70 -2.99
C LYS A 516 -0.64 -21.61 -2.45
N ASP A 517 -1.50 -21.07 -1.60
CA ASP A 517 -2.48 -21.79 -0.81
C ASP A 517 -3.52 -20.80 -0.30
N SER A 518 -4.80 -21.06 -0.58
CA SER A 518 -5.96 -20.28 -0.13
C SER A 518 -7.24 -21.08 -0.34
N TYR A 519 -8.35 -20.59 0.21
CA TYR A 519 -9.69 -21.08 -0.08
C TYR A 519 -10.04 -20.71 -1.52
N GLU A 520 -10.22 -19.43 -1.83
CA GLU A 520 -10.23 -18.92 -3.19
C GLU A 520 -8.92 -18.20 -3.52
N GLY A 521 -8.47 -18.27 -4.76
CA GLY A 521 -7.21 -17.66 -5.16
C GLY A 521 -7.27 -16.14 -5.20
N LEU A 522 -8.16 -15.60 -6.06
CA LEU A 522 -8.46 -14.17 -6.18
C LEU A 522 -9.98 -13.98 -6.15
N GLU A 523 -10.47 -13.11 -5.27
CA GLU A 523 -11.89 -12.80 -5.14
C GLU A 523 -12.13 -11.29 -5.19
N ALA A 524 -13.13 -10.87 -5.97
CA ALA A 524 -13.69 -9.53 -5.91
C ALA A 524 -15.07 -9.45 -6.58
N TRP A 525 -15.78 -8.33 -6.42
CA TRP A 525 -16.91 -8.04 -7.31
C TRP A 525 -16.41 -7.85 -8.75
N TYR A 526 -15.42 -6.98 -8.96
CA TYR A 526 -14.81 -6.73 -10.25
C TYR A 526 -13.35 -7.20 -10.25
N ILE A 527 -13.03 -8.16 -11.10
CA ILE A 527 -11.65 -8.58 -11.34
C ILE A 527 -11.23 -8.07 -12.73
N THR A 528 -10.27 -7.15 -12.76
CA THR A 528 -9.73 -6.59 -14.01
C THR A 528 -8.23 -6.82 -14.12
N ILE A 529 -7.81 -7.57 -15.13
CA ILE A 529 -6.43 -7.95 -15.34
C ILE A 529 -5.98 -7.50 -16.72
N SER A 530 -5.02 -6.56 -16.75
CA SER A 530 -4.48 -5.99 -17.99
C SER A 530 -2.98 -6.29 -18.20
N GLY A 531 -2.32 -6.85 -17.19
CA GLY A 531 -0.91 -7.21 -17.27
C GLY A 531 -0.42 -8.02 -16.08
N GLY A 532 0.89 -8.05 -15.89
CA GLY A 532 1.54 -8.80 -14.82
C GLY A 532 1.59 -10.32 -15.04
N VAL A 533 2.04 -11.02 -14.01
CA VAL A 533 2.09 -12.48 -13.94
C VAL A 533 1.30 -12.95 -12.72
N THR A 534 0.42 -13.93 -12.90
CA THR A 534 -0.25 -14.58 -11.77
C THR A 534 0.02 -16.07 -11.78
N ASP A 535 0.30 -16.63 -10.62
CA ASP A 535 0.39 -18.06 -10.35
C ASP A 535 -0.48 -18.31 -9.13
N VAL A 536 -1.67 -18.85 -9.34
CA VAL A 536 -2.73 -18.84 -8.33
C VAL A 536 -3.21 -20.25 -8.08
N TYR A 537 -3.21 -20.64 -6.81
CA TYR A 537 -3.87 -21.83 -6.33
C TYR A 537 -4.98 -21.44 -5.35
N GLY A 538 -6.20 -21.89 -5.62
CA GLY A 538 -7.33 -21.91 -4.68
C GLY A 538 -7.75 -23.35 -4.41
N SER A 539 -8.18 -23.66 -3.20
CA SER A 539 -8.70 -24.98 -2.86
C SER A 539 -10.13 -25.20 -3.34
N ASP A 540 -10.89 -24.11 -3.43
CA ASP A 540 -12.19 -24.02 -4.08
C ASP A 540 -11.96 -23.39 -5.47
N ASP A 541 -12.27 -22.12 -5.63
CA ASP A 541 -12.12 -21.43 -6.92
C ASP A 541 -10.75 -20.80 -7.09
N GLY A 542 -10.29 -20.83 -8.34
CA GLY A 542 -9.04 -20.19 -8.72
C GLY A 542 -9.20 -18.68 -8.66
N TRP A 543 -10.09 -18.15 -9.50
CA TRP A 543 -10.56 -16.77 -9.45
C TRP A 543 -12.08 -16.76 -9.35
N ASN A 544 -12.62 -15.95 -8.46
CA ASN A 544 -14.04 -15.82 -8.23
C ASN A 544 -14.49 -14.36 -8.35
N ALA A 545 -15.22 -14.05 -9.42
CA ALA A 545 -15.94 -12.78 -9.53
C ALA A 545 -17.40 -12.97 -9.08
N ALA A 546 -17.60 -13.02 -7.76
CA ALA A 546 -18.91 -13.06 -7.11
C ALA A 546 -19.23 -11.74 -6.41
N GLY A 547 -18.26 -11.20 -5.67
CA GLY A 547 -18.39 -9.99 -4.87
C GLY A 547 -19.29 -10.15 -3.65
N GLY A 548 -19.04 -9.35 -2.62
CA GLY A 548 -19.88 -9.26 -1.44
C GLY A 548 -19.07 -9.15 -0.15
N ASN A 549 -19.78 -9.02 0.97
CA ASN A 549 -19.25 -9.33 2.30
C ASN A 549 -19.67 -10.77 2.62
N ASP A 550 -19.31 -11.71 1.76
CA ASP A 550 -19.57 -13.14 1.96
C ASP A 550 -18.46 -13.73 2.82
N GLY A 551 -18.86 -14.32 3.94
CA GLY A 551 -17.94 -15.02 4.84
C GLY A 551 -17.54 -16.41 4.32
N SER A 552 -17.36 -16.57 3.00
CA SER A 552 -17.03 -17.82 2.31
C SER A 552 -15.56 -18.20 2.54
N GLY A 553 -15.28 -18.68 3.75
CA GLY A 553 -13.99 -19.28 4.10
C GLY A 553 -13.90 -19.76 5.54
N ASN A 554 -14.85 -19.36 6.39
CA ASN A 554 -14.73 -19.57 7.82
C ASN A 554 -15.34 -20.90 8.30
N SER A 555 -14.64 -22.02 8.08
CA SER A 555 -15.07 -23.31 8.63
C SER A 555 -14.74 -23.50 10.13
N THR A 556 -14.23 -22.51 10.87
CA THR A 556 -13.89 -22.71 12.30
C THR A 556 -14.13 -21.56 13.31
N GLN A 557 -14.72 -20.40 12.98
CA GLN A 557 -15.23 -19.51 14.04
C GLN A 557 -16.59 -19.98 14.59
N THR A 558 -16.56 -20.98 15.45
CA THR A 558 -17.61 -21.11 16.47
C THR A 558 -17.47 -19.96 17.47
N GLY A 559 -18.06 -18.79 17.18
CA GLY A 559 -18.13 -17.68 18.14
C GLY A 559 -18.38 -16.27 17.62
N GLY A 560 -18.53 -16.04 16.30
CA GLY A 560 -18.74 -14.70 15.74
C GLY A 560 -20.22 -14.29 15.74
N ASN A 561 -20.57 -13.20 16.43
CA ASN A 561 -21.91 -12.63 16.41
C ASN A 561 -22.26 -12.09 15.01
N ASN A 562 -23.38 -12.56 14.46
CA ASN A 562 -24.15 -11.98 13.34
C ASN A 562 -24.07 -10.44 13.28
N TRP A 563 -23.22 -9.86 12.42
CA TRP A 563 -23.15 -8.41 12.22
C TRP A 563 -23.11 -8.01 10.73
N GLY A 564 -23.90 -8.70 9.89
CA GLY A 564 -24.34 -8.21 8.58
C GLY A 564 -25.47 -7.17 8.67
N ASN A 565 -25.32 -6.14 9.51
CA ASN A 565 -26.31 -5.05 9.57
C ASN A 565 -25.65 -3.73 10.01
N ARG A 566 -25.02 -3.02 9.05
CA ARG A 566 -24.72 -1.58 9.20
C ARG A 566 -26.04 -0.80 9.24
N PRO A 567 -26.26 0.12 10.19
CA PRO A 567 -27.34 1.10 10.10
C PRO A 567 -26.97 2.13 9.02
N GLY A 568 -27.49 1.93 7.80
CA GLY A 568 -27.27 2.81 6.65
C GLY A 568 -27.08 2.09 5.31
N GLY A 569 -26.80 0.78 5.33
CA GLY A 569 -26.82 -0.05 4.13
C GLY A 569 -28.21 -0.66 3.92
N PHE A 570 -28.83 -0.38 2.78
CA PHE A 570 -30.07 -1.06 2.40
C PHE A 570 -29.80 -2.56 2.19
N GLY A 571 -30.39 -3.41 3.05
CA GLY A 571 -30.74 -4.79 2.69
C GLY A 571 -30.00 -5.92 3.42
N GLY A 572 -30.21 -6.07 4.73
CA GLY A 572 -30.06 -7.37 5.39
C GLY A 572 -31.19 -8.31 4.96
N GLY A 573 -30.90 -9.24 4.05
CA GLY A 573 -31.81 -10.26 3.55
C GLY A 573 -31.23 -11.67 3.78
N MET A 574 -32.03 -12.53 4.39
CA MET A 574 -31.75 -13.94 4.66
C MET A 574 -31.26 -14.70 3.41
N GLY A 575 -30.35 -15.65 3.63
CA GLY A 575 -29.79 -16.55 2.62
C GLY A 575 -30.80 -17.01 1.57
N GLY A 576 -30.49 -16.62 0.34
CA GLY A 576 -30.99 -17.15 -0.91
C GLY A 576 -29.84 -17.05 -1.90
N MET A 577 -29.78 -17.96 -2.88
CA MET A 577 -28.92 -17.82 -4.06
C MET A 577 -29.20 -16.44 -4.68
N GLY A 578 -28.38 -15.46 -4.31
CA GLY A 578 -28.45 -14.10 -4.84
C GLY A 578 -27.70 -14.14 -6.15
N SER A 579 -28.36 -13.75 -7.24
CA SER A 579 -27.72 -13.40 -8.50
C SER A 579 -26.75 -12.25 -8.23
N SER A 580 -25.52 -12.55 -7.81
CA SER A 580 -24.45 -11.58 -7.87
C SER A 580 -24.14 -11.34 -9.34
N SER A 581 -23.58 -10.18 -9.66
CA SER A 581 -23.22 -9.82 -11.02
C SER A 581 -21.74 -9.47 -11.01
N GLY A 582 -20.90 -10.36 -10.49
CA GLY A 582 -19.46 -10.14 -10.55
C GLY A 582 -18.99 -10.09 -12.00
N HIS A 583 -17.94 -9.34 -12.30
CA HIS A 583 -17.43 -9.25 -13.66
C HIS A 583 -15.93 -9.53 -13.67
N LEU A 584 -15.52 -10.38 -14.61
CA LEU A 584 -14.12 -10.74 -14.78
C LEU A 584 -13.65 -10.40 -16.18
N THR A 585 -12.62 -9.55 -16.26
CA THR A 585 -12.04 -9.11 -17.53
C THR A 585 -10.53 -9.31 -17.56
N VAL A 586 -10.05 -9.99 -18.60
CA VAL A 586 -8.62 -10.19 -18.89
C VAL A 586 -8.28 -9.67 -20.28
N THR A 587 -7.37 -8.71 -20.35
CA THR A 587 -6.91 -8.08 -21.60
C THR A 587 -5.41 -8.24 -21.86
N GLY A 588 -4.63 -8.62 -20.85
CA GLY A 588 -3.18 -8.80 -20.97
C GLY A 588 -2.62 -9.61 -19.80
N GLY A 589 -1.29 -9.77 -19.75
CA GLY A 589 -0.59 -10.53 -18.73
C GLY A 589 -0.40 -12.02 -19.03
N VAL A 590 0.21 -12.75 -18.09
CA VAL A 590 0.47 -14.19 -18.18
C VAL A 590 0.01 -14.88 -16.90
N HIS A 591 -1.00 -15.73 -17.01
CA HIS A 591 -1.78 -16.22 -15.88
C HIS A 591 -1.81 -17.74 -15.87
N TYR A 592 -1.45 -18.30 -14.72
CA TYR A 592 -1.65 -19.70 -14.39
C TYR A 592 -2.55 -19.80 -13.16
N VAL A 593 -3.64 -20.53 -13.32
CA VAL A 593 -4.65 -20.72 -12.28
C VAL A 593 -4.86 -22.21 -12.07
N LYS A 594 -4.93 -22.62 -10.81
CA LYS A 594 -5.10 -24.02 -10.42
C LYS A 594 -6.09 -24.13 -9.28
N THR A 595 -6.96 -25.12 -9.35
CA THR A 595 -7.90 -25.43 -8.27
C THR A 595 -7.56 -26.71 -7.52
N GLY A 596 -8.13 -26.83 -6.33
CA GLY A 596 -8.29 -28.09 -5.62
C GLY A 596 -9.30 -29.02 -6.29
N SER A 597 -9.56 -30.17 -5.67
CA SER A 597 -10.57 -31.10 -6.14
C SER A 597 -11.90 -30.85 -5.44
N GLY A 598 -12.99 -30.81 -6.18
CA GLY A 598 -14.32 -30.58 -5.61
C GLY A 598 -15.30 -30.16 -6.69
N ASP A 599 -16.35 -29.47 -6.25
CA ASP A 599 -17.05 -28.51 -7.09
C ASP A 599 -16.18 -27.26 -7.06
N THR A 600 -15.47 -26.98 -8.16
CA THR A 600 -14.47 -25.91 -8.19
C THR A 600 -14.41 -25.34 -9.59
N ASP A 601 -14.20 -24.05 -9.68
CA ASP A 601 -14.07 -23.31 -10.90
C ASP A 601 -12.70 -22.65 -11.02
N GLY A 602 -12.07 -22.89 -12.16
CA GLY A 602 -10.77 -22.28 -12.43
C GLY A 602 -10.87 -20.77 -12.51
N ILE A 603 -11.84 -20.30 -13.29
CA ILE A 603 -12.20 -18.89 -13.40
C ILE A 603 -13.73 -18.85 -13.37
N ASP A 604 -14.27 -18.31 -12.30
CA ASP A 604 -15.70 -18.12 -12.08
C ASP A 604 -16.08 -16.64 -12.15
N SER A 605 -17.28 -16.38 -12.69
CA SER A 605 -17.88 -15.07 -12.77
C SER A 605 -19.39 -15.18 -12.72
N ASN A 606 -19.98 -14.68 -11.64
CA ASN A 606 -21.45 -14.61 -11.49
C ASN A 606 -22.11 -13.59 -12.45
N GLY A 607 -21.34 -12.86 -13.24
CA GLY A 607 -21.81 -12.03 -14.36
C GLY A 607 -20.98 -12.27 -15.62
N GLU A 608 -20.53 -11.19 -16.26
CA GLU A 608 -19.80 -11.30 -17.54
C GLU A 608 -18.34 -11.75 -17.36
N LEU A 609 -17.95 -12.76 -18.14
CA LEU A 609 -16.56 -13.21 -18.28
C LEU A 609 -16.00 -12.79 -19.66
N THR A 610 -15.00 -11.92 -19.69
CA THR A 610 -14.30 -11.55 -20.92
C THR A 610 -12.81 -11.84 -20.85
N ILE A 611 -12.31 -12.69 -21.75
CA ILE A 611 -10.88 -12.94 -21.95
C ILE A 611 -10.53 -12.64 -23.41
N SER A 612 -10.03 -11.42 -23.64
CA SER A 612 -9.75 -10.90 -24.98
C SER A 612 -8.25 -10.83 -25.31
N GLY A 613 -7.39 -10.87 -24.30
CA GLY A 613 -5.95 -10.90 -24.45
C GLY A 613 -5.26 -11.69 -23.35
N GLY A 614 -3.94 -11.51 -23.24
CA GLY A 614 -3.11 -12.26 -22.29
C GLY A 614 -2.93 -13.74 -22.62
N VAL A 615 -2.05 -14.39 -21.85
CA VAL A 615 -1.81 -15.83 -21.87
C VAL A 615 -2.48 -16.42 -20.63
N VAL A 616 -3.47 -17.31 -20.81
CA VAL A 616 -4.26 -17.86 -19.70
C VAL A 616 -4.18 -19.38 -19.74
N VAL A 617 -3.69 -19.96 -18.65
CA VAL A 617 -3.65 -21.41 -18.42
C VAL A 617 -4.39 -21.73 -17.14
N VAL A 618 -5.39 -22.61 -17.23
CA VAL A 618 -6.20 -23.04 -16.10
C VAL A 618 -6.10 -24.55 -15.94
N GLU A 619 -5.81 -25.04 -14.74
CA GLU A 619 -5.92 -26.44 -14.36
C GLU A 619 -7.01 -26.61 -13.30
N CYS A 620 -8.21 -26.98 -13.74
CA CYS A 620 -9.34 -27.24 -12.84
C CYS A 620 -9.43 -28.75 -12.51
N GLN A 621 -9.47 -29.10 -11.22
CA GLN A 621 -9.50 -30.49 -10.75
C GLN A 621 -10.90 -30.99 -10.34
N ILE A 622 -11.95 -30.47 -10.98
CA ILE A 622 -13.35 -30.86 -10.71
C ILE A 622 -13.55 -32.36 -10.51
N SER A 623 -14.28 -32.69 -9.45
CA SER A 623 -14.71 -34.03 -9.10
C SER A 623 -16.10 -34.02 -8.44
N GLY A 624 -17.14 -34.06 -9.28
CA GLY A 624 -18.53 -33.83 -8.85
C GLY A 624 -18.93 -32.37 -9.07
N GLY A 625 -20.23 -32.05 -9.02
CA GLY A 625 -20.70 -30.66 -9.19
C GLY A 625 -20.82 -30.17 -10.64
N MET A 626 -20.93 -28.85 -10.80
CA MET A 626 -21.16 -28.14 -12.07
C MET A 626 -19.95 -27.34 -12.57
N GLY A 627 -18.86 -27.23 -11.82
CA GLY A 627 -17.74 -26.38 -12.25
C GLY A 627 -16.92 -26.81 -13.49
N GLY A 628 -15.87 -26.06 -13.80
CA GLY A 628 -14.97 -26.27 -14.92
C GLY A 628 -13.79 -25.29 -14.95
N SER A 629 -13.05 -25.28 -16.07
CA SER A 629 -11.94 -24.33 -16.24
C SER A 629 -12.41 -22.87 -16.38
N PHE A 630 -13.64 -22.65 -16.85
CA PHE A 630 -14.21 -21.33 -17.10
C PHE A 630 -15.72 -21.44 -16.89
N ASP A 631 -16.23 -20.64 -15.97
CA ASP A 631 -17.64 -20.53 -15.64
C ASP A 631 -18.11 -19.07 -15.72
N SER A 632 -19.36 -18.88 -16.11
CA SER A 632 -20.02 -17.59 -16.20
C SER A 632 -21.54 -17.75 -16.17
N ASP A 633 -22.18 -17.14 -15.18
CA ASP A 633 -23.64 -16.98 -15.11
C ASP A 633 -24.18 -16.00 -16.18
N GLY A 634 -23.27 -15.16 -16.72
CA GLY A 634 -23.55 -14.16 -17.76
C GLY A 634 -23.11 -14.59 -19.16
N THR A 635 -22.62 -13.62 -19.93
CA THR A 635 -22.02 -13.90 -21.25
C THR A 635 -20.53 -14.16 -21.08
N ALA A 636 -20.06 -15.30 -21.60
CA ALA A 636 -18.63 -15.58 -21.69
C ALA A 636 -18.07 -15.27 -23.09
N THR A 637 -17.13 -14.34 -23.18
CA THR A 637 -16.42 -13.95 -24.41
C THR A 637 -14.93 -14.31 -24.32
N LEU A 638 -14.57 -15.47 -24.87
CA LEU A 638 -13.19 -15.95 -24.90
C LEU A 638 -12.61 -15.85 -26.31
N THR A 639 -11.78 -14.83 -26.57
CA THR A 639 -11.28 -14.52 -27.93
C THR A 639 -9.75 -14.54 -28.06
N THR A 640 -9.00 -14.53 -26.95
CA THR A 640 -7.53 -14.67 -27.01
C THR A 640 -7.13 -16.00 -27.63
N LYS A 641 -6.04 -16.02 -28.43
CA LYS A 641 -5.51 -17.26 -29.05
C LYS A 641 -4.64 -18.08 -28.09
N THR A 642 -4.29 -17.50 -26.95
CA THR A 642 -3.37 -18.04 -25.94
C THR A 642 -4.10 -18.42 -24.67
N LEU A 643 -5.19 -19.18 -24.80
CA LEU A 643 -5.99 -19.72 -23.69
C LEU A 643 -6.02 -21.24 -23.74
N LEU A 644 -5.72 -21.87 -22.59
CA LEU A 644 -5.87 -23.30 -22.35
C LEU A 644 -6.55 -23.54 -21.00
N GLY A 645 -7.63 -24.31 -20.98
CA GLY A 645 -8.19 -24.90 -19.75
C GLY A 645 -7.96 -26.40 -19.76
N PHE A 646 -7.59 -26.99 -18.64
CA PHE A 646 -7.34 -28.43 -18.49
C PHE A 646 -8.27 -28.98 -17.40
N SER A 647 -9.15 -29.92 -17.77
CA SER A 647 -10.17 -30.43 -16.86
C SER A 647 -10.54 -31.90 -17.13
N LYS A 648 -11.23 -32.51 -16.15
CA LYS A 648 -11.76 -33.89 -16.26
C LYS A 648 -13.13 -33.93 -16.95
N SER A 649 -13.90 -32.85 -16.88
CA SER A 649 -15.22 -32.65 -17.50
C SER A 649 -15.16 -31.48 -18.51
N LYS A 650 -16.26 -31.23 -19.22
CA LYS A 650 -16.41 -30.01 -20.02
C LYS A 650 -16.61 -28.81 -19.08
N SER A 651 -16.15 -27.65 -19.51
CA SER A 651 -16.47 -26.37 -18.87
C SER A 651 -17.81 -25.83 -19.36
N GLU A 652 -18.42 -24.96 -18.56
CA GLU A 652 -19.64 -24.19 -18.87
C GLU A 652 -19.38 -23.22 -20.03
N ALA A 653 -18.24 -22.51 -19.98
CA ALA A 653 -17.82 -21.56 -20.99
C ALA A 653 -16.71 -22.08 -21.93
N GLY A 654 -16.70 -21.54 -23.15
CA GLY A 654 -15.67 -21.82 -24.16
C GLY A 654 -15.83 -23.13 -24.94
N THR A 655 -14.90 -23.39 -25.86
CA THR A 655 -14.92 -24.63 -26.66
C THR A 655 -14.10 -25.72 -25.97
N SER A 656 -14.77 -26.79 -25.53
CA SER A 656 -14.14 -27.97 -24.93
C SER A 656 -13.78 -29.02 -26.00
N TYR A 657 -12.49 -29.36 -26.12
CA TYR A 657 -12.00 -30.44 -26.99
C TYR A 657 -11.74 -31.71 -26.18
N ASN A 658 -12.21 -32.86 -26.68
CA ASN A 658 -11.93 -34.16 -26.07
C ASN A 658 -10.50 -34.61 -26.45
N VAL A 659 -9.55 -34.28 -25.58
CA VAL A 659 -8.13 -34.60 -25.73
C VAL A 659 -7.64 -35.15 -24.40
N SER A 660 -7.34 -36.45 -24.36
CA SER A 660 -6.73 -37.05 -23.16
C SER A 660 -5.33 -36.48 -22.95
N PHE A 661 -5.10 -35.94 -21.76
CA PHE A 661 -3.81 -35.35 -21.38
C PHE A 661 -3.27 -35.95 -20.08
N ASN A 662 -1.96 -35.88 -19.93
CA ASN A 662 -1.25 -36.31 -18.73
C ASN A 662 -0.08 -35.38 -18.43
N THR A 663 0.61 -35.64 -17.32
CA THR A 663 1.68 -34.79 -16.81
C THR A 663 3.02 -34.93 -17.54
N ASN A 664 3.11 -35.75 -18.59
CA ASN A 664 4.36 -36.00 -19.31
C ASN A 664 4.50 -35.19 -20.59
N GLY A 665 3.39 -34.81 -21.23
CA GLY A 665 3.37 -34.15 -22.55
C GLY A 665 3.08 -32.65 -22.48
N TYR A 666 3.42 -31.95 -23.56
CA TYR A 666 2.93 -30.60 -23.81
C TYR A 666 1.65 -30.67 -24.65
N TYR A 667 0.74 -29.75 -24.42
CA TYR A 667 -0.55 -29.66 -25.11
C TYR A 667 -0.86 -28.21 -25.45
N GLY A 668 -1.60 -28.00 -26.53
CA GLY A 668 -2.06 -26.69 -26.96
C GLY A 668 -2.23 -26.61 -28.46
N ASN A 669 -1.89 -25.47 -29.05
CA ASN A 669 -2.02 -25.16 -30.47
C ASN A 669 -0.81 -24.35 -30.96
N SER A 670 -0.81 -23.86 -32.20
CA SER A 670 0.33 -23.08 -32.74
C SER A 670 0.67 -21.80 -31.98
N SER A 671 -0.23 -21.29 -31.15
CA SER A 671 -0.09 -20.03 -30.41
C SER A 671 0.30 -20.23 -28.95
N ILE A 672 -0.05 -21.37 -28.34
CA ILE A 672 0.25 -21.69 -26.93
C ILE A 672 0.55 -23.17 -26.72
N ALA A 673 1.51 -23.48 -25.85
CA ALA A 673 1.77 -24.81 -25.34
C ALA A 673 2.03 -24.80 -23.83
N PHE A 674 1.47 -25.77 -23.12
CA PHE A 674 1.65 -25.95 -21.69
C PHE A 674 1.78 -27.44 -21.34
N LYS A 675 2.54 -27.74 -20.30
CA LYS A 675 2.67 -29.09 -19.73
C LYS A 675 1.88 -29.13 -18.41
N PRO A 676 0.68 -29.73 -18.39
CA PRO A 676 -0.16 -29.73 -17.20
C PRO A 676 0.48 -30.50 -16.05
N THR A 677 0.17 -30.08 -14.83
CA THR A 677 0.58 -30.74 -13.58
C THR A 677 -0.41 -31.83 -13.14
N THR A 678 -1.52 -31.95 -13.85
CA THR A 678 -2.60 -32.91 -13.62
C THR A 678 -2.95 -33.69 -14.88
N SER A 679 -3.90 -34.63 -14.79
CA SER A 679 -4.36 -35.44 -15.92
C SER A 679 -5.88 -35.37 -16.07
N GLY A 680 -6.36 -35.47 -17.31
CA GLY A 680 -7.77 -35.33 -17.63
C GLY A 680 -8.09 -35.66 -19.08
N SER A 681 -9.29 -35.29 -19.51
CA SER A 681 -9.86 -35.70 -20.80
C SER A 681 -10.34 -34.55 -21.66
N TYR A 682 -10.36 -33.32 -21.13
CA TYR A 682 -10.85 -32.15 -21.83
C TYR A 682 -9.85 -31.01 -21.74
N ILE A 683 -9.61 -30.38 -22.89
CA ILE A 683 -8.86 -29.15 -22.97
C ILE A 683 -9.76 -28.08 -23.57
N GLN A 684 -9.96 -26.96 -22.89
CA GLN A 684 -10.63 -25.78 -23.42
C GLN A 684 -9.64 -24.93 -24.21
N GLY A 685 -10.09 -24.35 -25.32
CA GLY A 685 -9.29 -23.40 -26.09
C GLY A 685 -10.13 -22.68 -27.14
N THR A 686 -9.60 -21.59 -27.67
CA THR A 686 -10.25 -20.79 -28.75
C THR A 686 -9.90 -21.30 -30.15
N SER A 687 -9.08 -22.33 -30.25
CA SER A 687 -8.69 -23.02 -31.48
C SER A 687 -8.41 -24.49 -31.17
N GLN A 688 -8.44 -25.35 -32.19
CA GLN A 688 -8.22 -26.79 -32.02
C GLN A 688 -6.91 -27.06 -31.27
N VAL A 689 -7.01 -27.79 -30.17
CA VAL A 689 -5.88 -28.19 -29.32
C VAL A 689 -5.47 -29.64 -29.58
N SER A 690 -4.20 -29.95 -29.35
CA SER A 690 -3.59 -31.27 -29.54
C SER A 690 -2.29 -31.40 -28.73
N THR A 691 -1.65 -32.56 -28.77
CA THR A 691 -0.31 -32.75 -28.21
C THR A 691 0.74 -31.98 -29.01
N ILE A 692 1.66 -31.32 -28.30
CA ILE A 692 2.76 -30.54 -28.86
C ILE A 692 4.07 -31.32 -28.68
N SER A 693 4.72 -31.65 -29.79
CA SER A 693 5.98 -32.42 -29.80
C SER A 693 7.24 -31.55 -29.86
N ASN A 694 7.11 -30.28 -30.24
CA ASN A 694 8.23 -29.35 -30.36
C ASN A 694 7.86 -27.98 -29.79
N ILE A 695 8.33 -27.69 -28.57
CA ILE A 695 8.15 -26.40 -27.91
C ILE A 695 9.13 -25.32 -28.41
N ASN A 696 10.14 -25.69 -29.22
CA ASN A 696 11.09 -24.72 -29.76
C ASN A 696 10.50 -23.87 -30.91
N SER A 697 9.26 -24.15 -31.34
CA SER A 697 8.55 -23.35 -32.33
C SER A 697 7.86 -22.10 -31.76
N TYR A 698 7.86 -21.94 -30.44
CA TYR A 698 7.26 -20.77 -29.78
C TYR A 698 8.34 -19.73 -29.52
N SER A 699 8.02 -18.46 -29.77
CA SER A 699 8.97 -17.35 -29.68
C SER A 699 9.15 -16.80 -28.25
N LYS A 700 8.19 -17.07 -27.36
CA LYS A 700 8.19 -16.60 -25.96
C LYS A 700 7.90 -17.74 -25.00
N ASN A 701 8.39 -17.60 -23.78
CA ASN A 701 8.02 -18.45 -22.66
C ASN A 701 8.07 -17.66 -21.34
N VAL A 702 7.26 -18.08 -20.38
CA VAL A 702 7.29 -17.59 -19.00
C VAL A 702 7.27 -18.80 -18.07
N THR A 703 8.23 -18.83 -17.15
CA THR A 703 8.26 -19.79 -16.04
C THR A 703 7.62 -19.14 -14.82
N PHE A 704 6.52 -19.73 -14.36
CA PHE A 704 5.82 -19.30 -13.15
C PHE A 704 6.65 -19.59 -11.89
N PRO A 705 6.39 -18.89 -10.78
CA PRO A 705 7.06 -19.13 -9.49
C PRO A 705 7.04 -20.60 -9.03
N ASN A 706 6.00 -21.37 -9.36
CA ASN A 706 5.91 -22.80 -9.05
C ASN A 706 6.81 -23.70 -9.94
N GLY A 707 7.48 -23.14 -10.95
CA GLY A 707 8.37 -23.83 -11.89
C GLY A 707 7.72 -24.32 -13.19
N SER A 708 6.39 -24.24 -13.32
CA SER A 708 5.68 -24.54 -14.57
C SER A 708 6.02 -23.50 -15.63
N THR A 709 6.05 -23.90 -16.90
CA THR A 709 6.42 -22.98 -17.99
C THR A 709 5.38 -23.04 -19.10
N VAL A 710 4.86 -21.87 -19.48
CA VAL A 710 4.01 -21.70 -20.66
C VAL A 710 4.84 -21.16 -21.81
N TYR A 711 4.60 -21.69 -23.01
CA TYR A 711 5.24 -21.29 -24.26
C TYR A 711 4.18 -20.69 -25.18
N TYR A 712 4.46 -19.55 -25.82
CA TYR A 712 3.47 -18.85 -26.64
C TYR A 712 4.11 -17.99 -27.74
N ASN A 713 3.30 -17.53 -28.69
CA ASN A 713 3.71 -16.67 -29.82
C ASN A 713 3.10 -15.27 -29.74
#